data_AF-A0A6P7KX86-F1
#
_entry.id   AF-A0A6P7KX86-F1
#
_cell.length_a   1.000
_cell.length_b   1.000
_cell.length_c   1.000
_cell.angle_alpha   90.00
_cell.angle_beta   90.00
_cell.angle_gamma   90.00
#
_symmetry.space_group_name_H-M   'P 1'
#
loop_
_entity.id
_entity.type
_entity.pdbx_description
1 polymer ?
#
loop_
_entity_poly.entity_id
_entity_poly.type
_entity_poly.pdbx_seq_one_letter_code
_entity_poly.pdbx_strand_id
1 'polypeptide(L)'
;MDHEASRTMEVAALGRPFSLGMLYDLRQDSLVPGMTLWDRDDLEKDARERPNPATEFEIVASESIEDKSSALNVEASLKASFLGGLVEVEGSAKYLNDQKTSKHQARVTLKYKTTTKFQELSMNHLGRGNVKHPYVFDKGIATHVVTGILYGAQAFFVFDREVSKKESHQDVRGNLKVMINKIPGLAVGGEGSLKMEEKDKADVEKFSCKFHGDFSLERNPVTFQDAVEVYQSLPKLLGADGDKAVPLKVWLLPLVSLDSSAAKLVREISVRLVQEAQSVLEDFSELEMRCNDALRTKTALQFPQISKKIKDFKRMCSEFRMDFQRKLAKKLPSIRGGGEEEAVLAEILKRRQSSPFNSEHLNQWMDCKERELCTLKSFTNMMKNTKIVSLQGLSEEILSAEHVVCFVFTSLGGSEPYLSALSHHLRDPQNPNAYDIEKEQWYLSNEAANDMRHKAKLFRDFAEANKEKQEVKFLTLGQTNEKLKGSSIYLYEDGFSVSESFEPPSKPEAVTVSDVNHSSVTLEVSPPRFGADSVASYSVEYRVRGDEAWQREAAPKPGEVTVSGLRLDTEYEFRCRAETSAGVGPHSDLSGSVRTLPCCPPGKPRLQPNSSEISVSWEPPAELGPDVHVLSYVVEFTKADKKEERVWKQVTAGSGKSVISGLQSETEYVVRVRCDCGASGNSKESVSASVSTTKREFARLAEHLKHISKKMNSEAPSCFKLSLEEEDVDIDGCRMFNFGKESMRQNRTIMLLGATGAGKSTLINGMINYIVGVEWKDDFRFKLVDEGQSKSQAESQTSEVTVYRLNHQEGFRIPFSVTVVDTPGFGDTRGVGRDKEITEQIRRLFSSADGVSEIDAVCFVTQASLARLTATQRYVFDSVLSIFGKDVAENIEMLVTFADGKQPPVLEAINVSSVPCPKNDLGLPVHFKFNNSALFADSRCSHASTCDDESGDDDENFDEMFWNMGSRSMEKFFIALGKMTTKSLLMTKEVLRERKQLETAIEGLQPQVKAGLAKLQQIKSTKEKIKEHETVMVSNKDFEIEVDVIQPVQTMLTNKGVYITNCQKCSVTCHYPCGIAADSEKRGCASMDGAGMCTVCPGKCVWSVHFNQTYSWGYVKVKERKTLQELKEKYEKATREKLTVQQLIERQEEEIVQLQDLVFALMDQSASCITRLQEIALRPNPLTTPEYIDLLIEGERSEAREGYQARIQSLEAMKERAVIICKVTRRDTLTKSEEQLCKERQERQEKKGFMNKVLTFFGL
;
A
#
# COMPACT_ATOMS: atom_id res chain seq x y z
N MET A 1 -77.85 -38.66 41.83
CA MET A 1 -77.07 -39.76 42.41
C MET A 1 -76.40 -40.50 41.27
N ASP A 2 -75.22 -39.99 40.94
CA ASP A 2 -74.01 -40.61 40.38
C ASP A 2 -74.18 -41.92 39.60
N HIS A 3 -74.48 -41.80 38.31
CA HIS A 3 -74.17 -42.84 37.32
C HIS A 3 -72.65 -42.97 37.03
N GLU A 4 -71.81 -42.07 37.56
CA GLU A 4 -70.35 -42.13 37.41
C GLU A 4 -69.64 -42.94 38.49
N ALA A 5 -70.25 -43.18 39.66
CA ALA A 5 -69.61 -43.83 40.80
C ALA A 5 -69.41 -45.36 40.65
N SER A 6 -69.90 -45.98 39.57
CA SER A 6 -69.78 -47.43 39.30
C SER A 6 -68.78 -47.78 38.20
N ARG A 7 -68.05 -46.80 37.63
CA ARG A 7 -67.19 -47.03 36.47
C ARG A 7 -65.82 -47.55 36.90
N THR A 8 -65.38 -48.65 36.29
CA THR A 8 -64.01 -49.17 36.42
C THR A 8 -63.01 -48.14 35.88
N MET A 9 -61.97 -47.85 36.65
CA MET A 9 -60.91 -46.90 36.30
C MET A 9 -59.68 -47.60 35.72
N GLU A 10 -58.93 -46.91 34.87
CA GLU A 10 -57.72 -47.43 34.26
C GLU A 10 -56.49 -46.69 34.79
N VAL A 11 -55.44 -47.43 35.19
CA VAL A 11 -54.23 -46.84 35.79
C VAL A 11 -52.98 -47.48 35.19
N ALA A 12 -51.94 -46.69 34.94
CA ALA A 12 -50.64 -47.20 34.51
C ALA A 12 -49.92 -47.90 35.68
N ALA A 13 -49.36 -49.09 35.42
CA ALA A 13 -48.69 -49.88 36.45
C ALA A 13 -47.36 -49.26 36.90
N LEU A 14 -46.62 -48.63 35.97
CA LEU A 14 -45.34 -47.94 36.20
C LEU A 14 -44.25 -48.81 36.87
N GLY A 15 -44.22 -50.10 36.52
CA GLY A 15 -43.27 -51.07 37.08
C GLY A 15 -43.64 -51.61 38.47
N ARG A 16 -44.76 -51.15 39.05
CA ARG A 16 -45.24 -51.65 40.35
C ARG A 16 -45.80 -53.07 40.24
N PRO A 17 -45.62 -53.95 41.24
CA PRO A 17 -46.00 -55.36 41.15
C PRO A 17 -47.50 -55.56 41.39
N PHE A 18 -48.31 -55.36 40.35
CA PHE A 18 -49.76 -55.62 40.39
C PHE A 18 -50.10 -57.11 40.20
N SER A 19 -51.12 -57.59 40.92
CA SER A 19 -51.75 -58.89 40.71
C SER A 19 -53.27 -58.79 40.91
N LEU A 20 -54.02 -59.72 40.32
CA LEU A 20 -55.48 -59.72 40.40
C LEU A 20 -55.97 -59.84 41.85
N GLY A 21 -57.02 -59.09 42.19
CA GLY A 21 -57.58 -59.07 43.54
C GLY A 21 -56.78 -58.27 44.57
N MET A 22 -55.64 -57.68 44.20
CA MET A 22 -54.92 -56.74 45.07
C MET A 22 -55.76 -55.50 45.35
N LEU A 23 -55.61 -55.00 46.57
CA LEU A 23 -56.22 -53.75 47.00
C LEU A 23 -55.33 -52.56 46.67
N TYR A 24 -55.94 -51.46 46.25
CA TYR A 24 -55.24 -50.23 45.87
C TYR A 24 -55.90 -49.02 46.52
N ASP A 25 -55.08 -48.11 47.07
CA ASP A 25 -55.55 -46.85 47.62
C ASP A 25 -55.26 -45.68 46.68
N LEU A 26 -56.26 -45.23 45.91
CA LEU A 26 -56.16 -44.05 45.04
C LEU A 26 -55.84 -42.74 45.79
N ARG A 27 -56.04 -42.67 47.11
CA ARG A 27 -55.69 -41.47 47.87
C ARG A 27 -54.18 -41.27 47.94
N GLN A 28 -53.44 -42.36 48.11
CA GLN A 28 -51.97 -42.37 48.23
C GLN A 28 -51.27 -42.92 46.97
N ASP A 29 -52.03 -43.47 46.01
CA ASP A 29 -51.53 -44.22 44.86
C ASP A 29 -50.60 -45.39 45.25
N SER A 30 -50.98 -46.10 46.32
CA SER A 30 -50.21 -47.21 46.89
C SER A 30 -50.95 -48.55 46.79
N LEU A 31 -50.16 -49.61 46.59
CA LEU A 31 -50.61 -50.99 46.69
C LEU A 31 -50.68 -51.40 48.17
N VAL A 32 -51.68 -52.20 48.54
CA VAL A 32 -51.78 -52.79 49.88
C VAL A 32 -51.37 -54.25 49.81
N PRO A 33 -50.09 -54.59 50.08
CA PRO A 33 -49.61 -55.95 49.96
C PRO A 33 -50.19 -56.86 51.05
N GLY A 34 -50.50 -58.11 50.69
CA GLY A 34 -50.89 -59.17 51.63
C GLY A 34 -52.34 -59.14 52.12
N MET A 35 -53.18 -58.24 51.59
CA MET A 35 -54.62 -58.22 51.89
C MET A 35 -55.43 -58.27 50.59
N THR A 36 -56.33 -59.25 50.48
CA THR A 36 -57.22 -59.47 49.33
C THR A 36 -58.66 -59.66 49.83
N LEU A 37 -59.64 -59.40 48.96
CA LEU A 37 -61.06 -59.66 49.26
C LEU A 37 -61.42 -61.15 49.20
N TRP A 38 -60.60 -61.94 48.51
CA TRP A 38 -60.82 -63.35 48.20
C TRP A 38 -59.57 -64.17 48.55
N ASP A 39 -59.78 -65.46 48.79
CA ASP A 39 -58.68 -66.40 48.97
C ASP A 39 -57.95 -66.64 47.64
N ARG A 40 -56.66 -67.01 47.72
CA ARG A 40 -55.83 -67.21 46.52
C ARG A 40 -56.39 -68.27 45.58
N ASP A 41 -56.87 -69.38 46.13
CA ASP A 41 -57.44 -70.49 45.35
C ASP A 41 -58.72 -70.08 44.61
N ASP A 42 -59.49 -69.14 45.16
CA ASP A 42 -60.70 -68.61 44.53
C ASP A 42 -60.33 -67.65 43.38
N LEU A 43 -59.34 -66.79 43.58
CA LEU A 43 -58.81 -65.89 42.54
C LEU A 43 -58.25 -66.65 41.33
N GLU A 44 -57.56 -67.76 41.54
CA GLU A 44 -56.96 -68.57 40.48
C GLU A 44 -58.01 -69.34 39.66
N LYS A 45 -59.13 -69.78 40.27
CA LYS A 45 -60.19 -70.53 39.57
C LYS A 45 -61.04 -69.68 38.63
N ASP A 46 -61.21 -68.41 38.94
CA ASP A 46 -62.17 -67.50 38.29
C ASP A 46 -61.48 -66.35 37.52
N ALA A 47 -60.16 -66.39 37.40
CA ALA A 47 -59.41 -65.52 36.49
C ALA A 47 -59.56 -65.99 35.04
N ARG A 48 -59.96 -65.09 34.14
CA ARG A 48 -59.97 -65.30 32.69
C ARG A 48 -58.75 -64.66 32.08
N GLU A 49 -58.00 -65.43 31.32
CA GLU A 49 -56.86 -64.95 30.54
C GLU A 49 -57.21 -64.95 29.05
N ARG A 50 -57.00 -63.82 28.37
CA ARG A 50 -57.11 -63.70 26.92
C ARG A 50 -55.78 -63.25 26.31
N PRO A 51 -55.30 -63.89 25.23
CA PRO A 51 -54.17 -63.38 24.47
C PRO A 51 -54.46 -61.97 23.95
N ASN A 52 -53.49 -61.07 24.07
CA ASN A 52 -53.57 -59.71 23.52
C ASN A 52 -52.20 -59.25 22.98
N PRO A 53 -51.63 -59.97 21.97
CA PRO A 53 -50.33 -59.64 21.43
C PRO A 53 -50.41 -58.43 20.50
N ALA A 54 -49.71 -57.36 20.84
CA ALA A 54 -49.53 -56.20 19.97
C ALA A 54 -48.16 -55.58 20.23
N THR A 55 -47.40 -55.29 19.16
CA THR A 55 -46.10 -54.62 19.26
C THR A 55 -46.16 -53.30 18.52
N GLU A 56 -45.80 -52.22 19.22
CA GLU A 56 -45.83 -50.85 18.75
C GLU A 56 -44.48 -50.19 19.03
N PHE A 57 -44.06 -49.29 18.14
CA PHE A 57 -42.92 -48.42 18.39
C PHE A 57 -43.31 -46.97 18.13
N GLU A 58 -42.69 -46.06 18.88
CA GLU A 58 -42.97 -44.63 18.81
C GLU A 58 -41.66 -43.86 18.99
N ILE A 59 -41.47 -42.79 18.22
CA ILE A 59 -40.31 -41.91 18.37
C ILE A 59 -40.76 -40.61 19.01
N VAL A 60 -40.34 -40.44 20.26
CA VAL A 60 -40.67 -39.29 21.08
C VAL A 60 -39.51 -38.32 20.98
N ALA A 61 -39.75 -37.19 20.32
CA ALA A 61 -38.73 -36.15 20.19
C ALA A 61 -38.77 -35.19 21.38
N SER A 62 -39.93 -35.02 22.02
CA SER A 62 -40.17 -34.03 23.08
C SER A 62 -40.05 -34.67 24.46
N GLU A 63 -39.55 -33.90 25.43
CA GLU A 63 -39.01 -34.45 26.69
C GLU A 63 -39.59 -33.75 27.93
N SER A 64 -40.70 -33.02 27.75
CA SER A 64 -41.45 -32.45 28.87
C SER A 64 -42.02 -33.56 29.74
N ILE A 65 -42.36 -33.23 30.99
CA ILE A 65 -43.00 -34.23 31.87
C ILE A 65 -44.35 -34.64 31.29
N GLU A 66 -45.03 -33.75 30.56
CA GLU A 66 -46.27 -34.04 29.82
C GLU A 66 -46.05 -35.12 28.75
N ASP A 67 -45.03 -34.97 27.90
CA ASP A 67 -44.76 -35.91 26.81
C ASP A 67 -44.38 -37.29 27.36
N LYS A 68 -43.59 -37.33 28.44
CA LYS A 68 -43.19 -38.58 29.10
C LYS A 68 -44.36 -39.27 29.78
N SER A 69 -45.21 -38.48 30.43
CA SER A 69 -46.45 -38.95 31.06
C SER A 69 -47.40 -39.51 30.00
N SER A 70 -47.55 -38.81 28.87
CA SER A 70 -48.34 -39.25 27.71
C SER A 70 -47.79 -40.53 27.09
N ALA A 71 -46.47 -40.64 26.91
CA ALA A 71 -45.82 -41.83 26.37
C ALA A 71 -46.06 -43.08 27.25
N LEU A 72 -46.23 -42.91 28.56
CA LEU A 72 -46.51 -43.97 29.52
C LEU A 72 -48.01 -44.10 29.89
N ASN A 73 -48.90 -43.31 29.27
CA ASN A 73 -50.33 -43.24 29.56
C ASN A 73 -50.64 -42.93 31.04
N VAL A 74 -49.92 -41.95 31.62
CA VAL A 74 -50.11 -41.49 32.99
C VAL A 74 -51.15 -40.37 33.02
N GLU A 75 -52.33 -40.67 33.58
CA GLU A 75 -53.43 -39.70 33.72
C GLU A 75 -53.15 -38.64 34.80
N ALA A 76 -53.92 -37.54 34.77
CA ALA A 76 -53.70 -36.36 35.63
C ALA A 76 -53.63 -36.69 37.13
N SER A 77 -54.46 -37.60 37.63
CA SER A 77 -54.45 -38.00 39.04
C SER A 77 -53.14 -38.72 39.40
N LEU A 78 -52.76 -39.77 38.66
CA LEU A 78 -51.52 -40.51 38.90
C LEU A 78 -50.29 -39.61 38.69
N LYS A 79 -50.36 -38.69 37.72
CA LYS A 79 -49.33 -37.68 37.45
C LYS A 79 -49.11 -36.77 38.66
N ALA A 80 -50.18 -36.28 39.30
CA ALA A 80 -50.04 -35.46 40.51
C ALA A 80 -49.28 -36.20 41.63
N SER A 81 -49.54 -37.50 41.79
CA SER A 81 -48.87 -38.35 42.77
C SER A 81 -47.41 -38.60 42.42
N PHE A 82 -47.11 -38.79 41.13
CA PHE A 82 -45.74 -38.87 40.63
C PHE A 82 -44.97 -37.56 40.88
N LEU A 83 -45.56 -36.40 40.56
CA LEU A 83 -44.94 -35.08 40.80
C LEU A 83 -44.67 -34.86 42.30
N GLY A 84 -45.57 -35.31 43.16
CA GLY A 84 -45.41 -35.31 44.62
C GLY A 84 -44.43 -36.35 45.17
N GLY A 85 -43.96 -37.31 44.37
CA GLY A 85 -43.08 -38.39 44.82
C GLY A 85 -43.78 -39.45 45.68
N LEU A 86 -45.10 -39.60 45.55
CA LEU A 86 -45.88 -40.68 46.20
C LEU A 86 -45.78 -42.02 45.46
N VAL A 87 -45.45 -41.97 44.17
CA VAL A 87 -45.34 -43.15 43.31
C VAL A 87 -43.88 -43.43 43.01
N GLU A 88 -43.38 -44.57 43.46
CA GLU A 88 -42.07 -45.07 43.08
C GLU A 88 -42.17 -45.81 41.74
N VAL A 89 -41.25 -45.52 40.83
CA VAL A 89 -41.29 -46.02 39.45
C VAL A 89 -40.12 -46.99 39.20
N GLU A 90 -40.43 -48.12 38.57
CA GLU A 90 -39.45 -49.16 38.26
C GLU A 90 -39.44 -49.53 36.76
N GLY A 91 -38.45 -50.32 36.35
CA GLY A 91 -38.31 -50.77 34.96
C GLY A 91 -38.28 -49.62 33.95
N SER A 92 -39.15 -49.71 32.94
CA SER A 92 -39.33 -48.72 31.88
C SER A 92 -39.82 -47.36 32.40
N ALA A 93 -40.57 -47.33 33.50
CA ALA A 93 -41.12 -46.10 34.06
C ALA A 93 -40.05 -45.18 34.69
N LYS A 94 -38.82 -45.68 34.91
CA LYS A 94 -37.66 -44.83 35.27
C LYS A 94 -37.38 -43.73 34.24
N TYR A 95 -37.86 -43.89 33.00
CA TYR A 95 -37.82 -42.85 31.98
C TYR A 95 -38.49 -41.52 32.44
N LEU A 96 -39.52 -41.57 33.30
CA LEU A 96 -40.15 -40.36 33.86
C LEU A 96 -39.17 -39.51 34.69
N ASN A 97 -38.19 -40.15 35.33
CA ASN A 97 -37.18 -39.49 36.16
C ASN A 97 -35.93 -39.07 35.39
N ASP A 98 -35.70 -39.59 34.18
CA ASP A 98 -34.53 -39.19 33.39
C ASP A 98 -34.74 -37.76 32.85
N GLN A 99 -33.88 -36.84 33.23
CA GLN A 99 -33.93 -35.44 32.81
C GLN A 99 -32.67 -35.10 32.00
N LYS A 100 -32.79 -34.11 31.11
CA LYS A 100 -31.63 -33.56 30.41
C LYS A 100 -30.74 -32.84 31.41
N THR A 101 -29.42 -32.95 31.23
CA THR A 101 -28.45 -32.27 32.09
C THR A 101 -28.02 -30.90 31.56
N SER A 102 -28.31 -30.61 30.29
CA SER A 102 -27.87 -29.41 29.56
C SER A 102 -28.93 -29.00 28.53
N LYS A 103 -29.10 -27.69 28.30
CA LYS A 103 -29.94 -27.16 27.21
C LYS A 103 -29.34 -27.42 25.84
N HIS A 104 -28.01 -27.56 25.77
CA HIS A 104 -27.28 -27.84 24.55
C HIS A 104 -27.27 -29.34 24.18
N GLN A 105 -28.08 -30.16 24.85
CA GLN A 105 -28.23 -31.57 24.53
C GLN A 105 -29.43 -31.80 23.60
N ALA A 106 -29.18 -32.32 22.40
CA ALA A 106 -30.20 -32.87 21.53
C ALA A 106 -30.55 -34.28 22.03
N ARG A 107 -31.85 -34.56 22.12
CA ARG A 107 -32.37 -35.84 22.60
C ARG A 107 -33.51 -36.31 21.73
N VAL A 108 -33.51 -37.60 21.41
CA VAL A 108 -34.64 -38.30 20.80
C VAL A 108 -34.75 -39.67 21.47
N THR A 109 -35.98 -40.06 21.80
CA THR A 109 -36.25 -41.30 22.51
C THR A 109 -37.03 -42.26 21.61
N LEU A 110 -36.56 -43.50 21.47
CA LEU A 110 -37.30 -44.58 20.84
C LEU A 110 -38.01 -45.40 21.92
N LYS A 111 -39.34 -45.43 21.84
CA LYS A 111 -40.20 -46.26 22.68
C LYS A 111 -40.54 -47.54 21.94
N TYR A 112 -40.33 -48.66 22.62
CA TYR A 112 -40.80 -49.99 22.24
C TYR A 112 -41.85 -50.42 23.25
N LYS A 113 -43.00 -50.89 22.77
CA LYS A 113 -44.08 -51.40 23.62
C LYS A 113 -44.58 -52.70 23.02
N THR A 114 -44.72 -53.72 23.85
CA THR A 114 -45.36 -54.96 23.44
C THR A 114 -46.32 -55.42 24.52
N THR A 115 -47.53 -55.79 24.14
CA THR A 115 -48.51 -56.43 25.01
C THR A 115 -48.52 -57.92 24.72
N THR A 116 -48.82 -58.75 25.72
CA THR A 116 -48.82 -60.21 25.60
C THR A 116 -50.20 -60.77 25.87
N LYS A 117 -50.74 -60.49 27.06
CA LYS A 117 -52.00 -61.05 27.54
C LYS A 117 -52.76 -60.07 28.42
N PHE A 118 -54.06 -60.30 28.54
CA PHE A 118 -54.92 -59.59 29.45
C PHE A 118 -55.60 -60.59 30.39
N GLN A 119 -55.46 -60.37 31.69
CA GLN A 119 -56.10 -61.17 32.73
C GLN A 119 -57.20 -60.34 33.38
N GLU A 120 -58.38 -60.92 33.59
CA GLU A 120 -59.50 -60.28 34.29
C GLU A 120 -60.20 -61.24 35.25
N LEU A 121 -60.82 -60.69 36.30
CA LEU A 121 -61.71 -61.44 37.18
C LEU A 121 -63.06 -61.66 36.48
N SER A 122 -63.59 -62.89 36.59
CA SER A 122 -64.96 -63.17 36.14
C SER A 122 -65.98 -62.37 36.96
N MET A 123 -67.13 -62.06 36.36
CA MET A 123 -68.23 -61.35 37.04
C MET A 123 -68.82 -62.17 38.21
N ASN A 124 -68.46 -63.45 38.37
CA ASN A 124 -68.96 -64.34 39.42
C ASN A 124 -68.50 -63.91 40.82
N HIS A 125 -67.39 -63.17 40.93
CA HIS A 125 -66.86 -62.65 42.19
C HIS A 125 -67.46 -61.31 42.63
N LEU A 126 -68.20 -60.63 41.74
CA LEU A 126 -68.67 -59.27 41.96
C LEU A 126 -70.03 -59.29 42.64
N GLY A 127 -70.00 -59.28 43.98
CA GLY A 127 -71.18 -59.16 44.84
C GLY A 127 -70.80 -59.38 46.30
N ARG A 128 -71.41 -58.63 47.22
CA ARG A 128 -71.07 -58.66 48.67
C ARG A 128 -71.09 -60.07 49.28
N GLY A 129 -71.96 -60.97 48.79
CA GLY A 129 -72.06 -62.35 49.25
C GLY A 129 -70.90 -63.28 48.82
N ASN A 130 -70.07 -62.86 47.86
CA ASN A 130 -68.99 -63.66 47.29
C ASN A 130 -67.61 -63.23 47.81
N VAL A 131 -67.53 -62.21 48.66
CA VAL A 131 -66.29 -61.71 49.29
C VAL A 131 -65.99 -62.54 50.55
N LYS A 132 -64.78 -63.09 50.64
CA LYS A 132 -64.34 -63.93 51.78
C LYS A 132 -63.85 -63.11 52.98
N HIS A 133 -63.31 -61.93 52.71
CA HIS A 133 -62.69 -61.05 53.71
C HIS A 133 -63.38 -59.69 53.82
N PRO A 134 -64.66 -59.61 54.25
CA PRO A 134 -65.44 -58.37 54.25
C PRO A 134 -64.93 -57.31 55.26
N TYR A 135 -64.20 -57.71 56.30
CA TYR A 135 -63.61 -56.79 57.29
C TYR A 135 -62.65 -55.77 56.66
N VAL A 136 -62.17 -56.03 55.44
CA VAL A 136 -61.30 -55.12 54.68
C VAL A 136 -62.02 -53.79 54.39
N PHE A 137 -63.34 -53.82 54.13
CA PHE A 137 -64.13 -52.63 53.84
C PHE A 137 -64.13 -51.67 55.04
N ASP A 138 -64.31 -52.20 56.26
CA ASP A 138 -64.41 -51.41 57.49
C ASP A 138 -63.06 -50.85 57.97
N LYS A 139 -61.94 -51.41 57.52
CA LYS A 139 -60.59 -50.92 57.85
C LYS A 139 -60.23 -49.63 57.11
N GLY A 140 -60.92 -49.31 56.01
CA GLY A 140 -60.68 -48.08 55.24
C GLY A 140 -59.28 -47.95 54.64
N ILE A 141 -58.57 -49.07 54.48
CA ILE A 141 -57.17 -49.15 54.04
C ILE A 141 -56.97 -49.05 52.52
N ALA A 142 -58.02 -49.29 51.74
CA ALA A 142 -58.01 -49.23 50.28
C ALA A 142 -59.31 -48.64 49.77
N THR A 143 -59.30 -48.12 48.55
CA THR A 143 -60.48 -47.54 47.89
C THR A 143 -60.94 -48.35 46.68
N HIS A 144 -60.03 -49.12 46.07
CA HIS A 144 -60.28 -49.91 44.88
C HIS A 144 -59.68 -51.32 44.98
N VAL A 145 -60.18 -52.24 44.15
CA VAL A 145 -59.61 -53.58 43.94
C VAL A 145 -59.25 -53.77 42.46
N VAL A 146 -58.15 -54.47 42.21
CA VAL A 146 -57.67 -54.77 40.85
C VAL A 146 -58.53 -55.90 40.25
N THR A 147 -59.27 -55.58 39.18
CA THR A 147 -60.16 -56.53 38.48
C THR A 147 -59.64 -56.95 37.12
N GLY A 148 -58.69 -56.22 36.54
CA GLY A 148 -58.06 -56.58 35.27
C GLY A 148 -56.63 -56.05 35.15
N ILE A 149 -55.78 -56.77 34.45
CA ILE A 149 -54.37 -56.44 34.22
C ILE A 149 -54.00 -56.77 32.77
N LEU A 150 -53.42 -55.80 32.08
CA LEU A 150 -52.76 -55.98 30.79
C LEU A 150 -51.27 -56.20 31.03
N TYR A 151 -50.78 -57.38 30.66
CA TYR A 151 -49.37 -57.74 30.74
C TYR A 151 -48.65 -57.44 29.42
N GLY A 152 -47.37 -57.10 29.56
CA GLY A 152 -46.47 -56.83 28.44
C GLY A 152 -45.11 -56.37 28.91
N ALA A 153 -44.38 -55.66 28.07
CA ALA A 153 -43.14 -54.99 28.45
C ALA A 153 -42.94 -53.73 27.60
N GLN A 154 -42.25 -52.76 28.18
CA GLN A 154 -41.86 -51.53 27.50
C GLN A 154 -40.36 -51.28 27.63
N ALA A 155 -39.80 -50.56 26.67
CA ALA A 155 -38.43 -50.08 26.70
C ALA A 155 -38.32 -48.70 26.05
N PHE A 156 -37.47 -47.86 26.63
CA PHE A 156 -37.11 -46.54 26.14
C PHE A 156 -35.62 -46.49 25.89
N PHE A 157 -35.24 -46.22 24.65
CA PHE A 157 -33.86 -45.95 24.24
C PHE A 157 -33.72 -44.45 24.08
N VAL A 158 -33.05 -43.81 25.03
CA VAL A 158 -32.86 -42.37 25.10
C VAL A 158 -31.51 -42.04 24.47
N PHE A 159 -31.54 -41.42 23.29
CA PHE A 159 -30.32 -41.04 22.57
C PHE A 159 -29.98 -39.58 22.82
N ASP A 160 -28.77 -39.33 23.30
CA ASP A 160 -28.26 -38.03 23.71
C ASP A 160 -27.01 -37.63 22.90
N ARG A 161 -26.99 -36.40 22.39
CA ARG A 161 -25.80 -35.77 21.78
C ARG A 161 -25.67 -34.30 22.18
N GLU A 162 -24.45 -33.89 22.48
CA GLU A 162 -24.14 -32.47 22.68
C GLU A 162 -24.13 -31.71 21.34
N VAL A 163 -24.77 -30.55 21.33
CA VAL A 163 -24.92 -29.67 20.17
C VAL A 163 -23.94 -28.51 20.32
N SER A 164 -23.08 -28.33 19.32
CA SER A 164 -22.18 -27.19 19.30
C SER A 164 -22.92 -25.88 18.96
N LYS A 165 -22.33 -24.72 19.29
CA LYS A 165 -22.91 -23.41 18.98
C LYS A 165 -23.08 -23.12 17.48
N LYS A 166 -22.45 -23.90 16.60
CA LYS A 166 -22.50 -23.74 15.14
C LYS A 166 -23.57 -24.62 14.49
N GLU A 167 -24.12 -25.57 15.23
CA GLU A 167 -25.11 -26.51 14.74
C GLU A 167 -26.50 -26.07 15.22
N SER A 168 -27.50 -26.24 14.37
CA SER A 168 -28.90 -26.04 14.73
C SER A 168 -29.38 -27.22 15.59
N HIS A 169 -29.93 -26.92 16.77
CA HIS A 169 -30.51 -27.93 17.65
C HIS A 169 -31.64 -28.71 16.96
N GLN A 170 -32.44 -27.99 16.14
CA GLN A 170 -33.54 -28.57 15.39
C GLN A 170 -33.06 -29.52 14.28
N ASP A 171 -31.96 -29.18 13.59
CA ASP A 171 -31.42 -30.00 12.52
C ASP A 171 -30.78 -31.26 13.06
N VAL A 172 -30.00 -31.16 14.15
CA VAL A 172 -29.41 -32.33 14.82
C VAL A 172 -30.50 -33.27 15.32
N ARG A 173 -31.57 -32.73 15.93
CA ARG A 173 -32.73 -33.52 16.37
C ARG A 173 -33.50 -34.14 15.20
N GLY A 174 -33.65 -33.41 14.09
CA GLY A 174 -34.29 -33.90 12.86
C GLY A 174 -33.53 -35.07 12.24
N ASN A 175 -32.21 -34.92 12.06
CA ASN A 175 -31.33 -35.98 11.57
C ASN A 175 -31.37 -37.21 12.48
N LEU A 176 -31.31 -36.99 13.80
CA LEU A 176 -31.39 -38.08 14.78
C LEU A 176 -32.73 -38.83 14.70
N LYS A 177 -33.85 -38.11 14.54
CA LYS A 177 -35.17 -38.73 14.35
C LYS A 177 -35.21 -39.61 13.10
N VAL A 178 -34.65 -39.15 11.99
CA VAL A 178 -34.59 -39.93 10.73
C VAL A 178 -33.75 -41.19 10.90
N MET A 179 -32.61 -41.11 11.59
CA MET A 179 -31.74 -42.26 11.84
C MET A 179 -32.39 -43.29 12.76
N ILE A 180 -32.99 -42.87 13.87
CA ILE A 180 -33.67 -43.76 14.82
C ILE A 180 -34.87 -44.45 14.17
N ASN A 181 -35.58 -43.78 13.26
CA ASN A 181 -36.71 -44.38 12.53
C ASN A 181 -36.32 -45.55 11.63
N LYS A 182 -35.02 -45.72 11.33
CA LYS A 182 -34.51 -46.87 10.59
C LYS A 182 -34.29 -48.11 11.48
N ILE A 183 -34.15 -47.95 12.81
CA ILE A 183 -33.84 -49.06 13.74
C ILE A 183 -34.86 -50.21 13.65
N PRO A 184 -36.19 -49.97 13.70
CA PRO A 184 -37.17 -51.05 13.59
C PRO A 184 -37.13 -51.78 12.24
N GLY A 185 -36.89 -51.05 11.15
CA GLY A 185 -36.80 -51.61 9.80
C GLY A 185 -35.59 -52.52 9.58
N LEU A 186 -34.53 -52.33 10.37
CA LEU A 186 -33.31 -53.17 10.34
C LEU A 186 -33.48 -54.49 11.10
N ALA A 187 -34.48 -54.62 11.96
CA ALA A 187 -34.74 -55.83 12.75
C ALA A 187 -35.53 -56.91 11.99
N VAL A 188 -36.21 -56.56 10.89
CA VAL A 188 -37.07 -57.47 10.10
C VAL A 188 -36.29 -58.21 9.01
N GLY A 189 -35.15 -57.66 8.57
CA GLY A 189 -34.26 -58.30 7.60
C GLY A 189 -33.13 -59.05 8.30
N GLY A 190 -33.22 -60.38 8.40
CA GLY A 190 -32.09 -61.20 8.81
C GLY A 190 -30.86 -60.91 7.94
N GLU A 191 -29.72 -60.66 8.57
CA GLU A 191 -28.39 -60.41 7.97
C GLU A 191 -28.24 -59.15 7.07
N GLY A 192 -28.95 -58.06 7.36
CA GLY A 192 -28.72 -56.78 6.69
C GLY A 192 -27.67 -55.89 7.37
N SER A 193 -26.39 -55.94 6.96
CA SER A 193 -25.42 -54.91 7.34
C SER A 193 -25.87 -53.55 6.80
N LEU A 194 -26.00 -52.56 7.69
CA LEU A 194 -26.32 -51.17 7.35
C LEU A 194 -25.33 -50.62 6.30
N LYS A 195 -25.79 -50.41 5.05
CA LYS A 195 -25.12 -49.50 4.12
C LYS A 195 -25.42 -48.06 4.57
N MET A 196 -24.74 -47.61 5.62
CA MET A 196 -24.71 -46.20 6.01
C MET A 196 -23.70 -45.46 5.14
N GLU A 197 -24.09 -44.29 4.64
CA GLU A 197 -23.16 -43.33 4.04
C GLU A 197 -22.09 -42.96 5.09
N GLU A 198 -20.84 -42.68 4.67
CA GLU A 198 -19.75 -42.37 5.62
C GLU A 198 -20.09 -41.18 6.55
N LYS A 199 -20.88 -40.24 6.04
CA LYS A 199 -21.37 -39.08 6.78
C LYS A 199 -22.30 -39.48 7.94
N ASP A 200 -23.20 -40.45 7.72
CA ASP A 200 -24.12 -40.95 8.73
C ASP A 200 -23.38 -41.74 9.82
N LYS A 201 -22.32 -42.48 9.46
CA LYS A 201 -21.47 -43.22 10.43
C LYS A 201 -20.77 -42.29 11.42
N ALA A 202 -20.16 -41.22 10.92
CA ALA A 202 -19.47 -40.23 11.76
C ALA A 202 -20.39 -39.45 12.69
N ASP A 203 -21.68 -39.32 12.33
CA ASP A 203 -22.68 -38.72 13.22
C ASP A 203 -23.12 -39.71 14.30
N VAL A 204 -23.31 -40.99 13.97
CA VAL A 204 -23.74 -42.06 14.89
C VAL A 204 -22.77 -42.28 16.07
N GLU A 205 -21.46 -42.18 15.83
CA GLU A 205 -20.42 -42.34 16.86
C GLU A 205 -20.44 -41.24 17.94
N LYS A 206 -21.14 -40.12 17.70
CA LYS A 206 -21.25 -38.99 18.64
C LYS A 206 -22.42 -39.11 19.61
N PHE A 207 -23.28 -40.12 19.46
CA PHE A 207 -24.46 -40.29 20.31
C PHE A 207 -24.18 -41.27 21.44
N SER A 208 -24.72 -40.94 22.61
CA SER A 208 -24.82 -41.86 23.74
C SER A 208 -26.24 -42.40 23.83
N CYS A 209 -26.40 -43.66 24.25
CA CYS A 209 -27.70 -44.29 24.50
C CYS A 209 -27.84 -44.57 26.00
N LYS A 210 -29.02 -44.30 26.56
CA LYS A 210 -29.46 -44.81 27.86
C LYS A 210 -30.69 -45.68 27.66
N PHE A 211 -30.77 -46.77 28.42
CA PHE A 211 -31.86 -47.72 28.33
C PHE A 211 -32.68 -47.74 29.62
N HIS A 212 -33.99 -47.62 29.47
CA HIS A 212 -34.97 -47.83 30.55
C HIS A 212 -36.01 -48.82 30.06
N GLY A 213 -36.01 -50.05 30.55
CA GLY A 213 -36.94 -51.07 30.08
C GLY A 213 -37.28 -52.11 31.13
N ASP A 214 -38.34 -52.86 30.86
CA ASP A 214 -38.85 -53.94 31.71
C ASP A 214 -38.16 -55.29 31.43
N PHE A 215 -37.05 -55.26 30.68
CA PHE A 215 -36.31 -56.44 30.24
C PHE A 215 -35.06 -56.63 31.07
N SER A 216 -34.76 -57.87 31.44
CA SER A 216 -33.48 -58.22 32.05
C SER A 216 -32.39 -58.37 30.98
N LEU A 217 -31.54 -57.36 30.85
CA LEU A 217 -30.39 -57.35 29.94
C LEU A 217 -29.10 -57.73 30.67
N GLU A 218 -28.18 -58.42 30.00
CA GLU A 218 -26.82 -58.66 30.53
C GLU A 218 -25.99 -57.37 30.58
N ARG A 219 -26.16 -56.52 29.56
CA ARG A 219 -25.51 -55.20 29.45
C ARG A 219 -26.47 -54.18 28.84
N ASN A 220 -26.50 -52.99 29.42
CA ASN A 220 -27.27 -51.88 28.88
C ASN A 220 -26.58 -51.27 27.64
N PRO A 221 -27.33 -50.89 26.60
CA PRO A 221 -26.76 -50.29 25.41
C PRO A 221 -26.26 -48.88 25.72
N VAL A 222 -25.02 -48.58 25.32
CA VAL A 222 -24.40 -47.25 25.48
C VAL A 222 -24.11 -46.58 24.14
N THR A 223 -24.00 -47.36 23.07
CA THR A 223 -23.86 -46.86 21.69
C THR A 223 -25.13 -47.10 20.88
N PHE A 224 -25.22 -46.47 19.70
CA PHE A 224 -26.29 -46.72 18.75
C PHE A 224 -26.31 -48.16 18.25
N GLN A 225 -25.14 -48.76 18.03
CA GLN A 225 -25.04 -50.15 17.58
C GLN A 225 -25.52 -51.12 18.65
N ASP A 226 -25.12 -50.91 19.91
CA ASP A 226 -25.62 -51.69 21.04
C ASP A 226 -27.16 -51.60 21.12
N ALA A 227 -27.71 -50.42 20.86
CA ALA A 227 -29.16 -50.21 20.91
C ALA A 227 -29.90 -51.01 19.81
N VAL A 228 -29.33 -51.11 18.60
CA VAL A 228 -29.89 -51.94 17.52
C VAL A 228 -29.88 -53.42 17.90
N GLU A 229 -28.76 -53.91 18.45
CA GLU A 229 -28.62 -55.31 18.88
C GLU A 229 -29.61 -55.66 20.01
N VAL A 230 -29.69 -54.78 21.03
CA VAL A 230 -30.65 -54.93 22.12
C VAL A 230 -32.08 -54.92 21.58
N TYR A 231 -32.42 -53.98 20.68
CA TYR A 231 -33.75 -53.90 20.06
C TYR A 231 -34.14 -55.20 19.33
N GLN A 232 -33.22 -55.80 18.57
CA GLN A 232 -33.44 -57.08 17.89
C GLN A 232 -33.66 -58.25 18.86
N SER A 233 -33.09 -58.18 20.07
CA SER A 233 -33.24 -59.22 21.09
C SER A 233 -34.54 -59.10 21.91
N LEU A 234 -35.17 -57.91 21.99
CA LEU A 234 -36.33 -57.65 22.86
C LEU A 234 -37.49 -58.65 22.69
N PRO A 235 -37.92 -59.03 21.47
CA PRO A 235 -39.00 -60.00 21.31
C PRO A 235 -38.67 -61.37 21.90
N LYS A 236 -37.40 -61.81 21.81
CA LYS A 236 -36.94 -63.11 22.32
C LYS A 236 -36.86 -63.11 23.86
N LEU A 237 -36.59 -61.96 24.47
CA LEU A 237 -36.41 -61.83 25.91
C LEU A 237 -37.72 -61.97 26.72
N LEU A 238 -38.89 -61.97 26.06
CA LEU A 238 -40.20 -62.11 26.72
C LEU A 238 -40.56 -63.55 27.11
N GLY A 239 -39.86 -64.55 26.57
CA GLY A 239 -40.18 -65.97 26.77
C GLY A 239 -41.18 -66.52 25.74
N ALA A 240 -41.40 -67.85 25.74
CA ALA A 240 -42.17 -68.55 24.72
C ALA A 240 -43.65 -68.13 24.64
N ASP A 241 -44.24 -67.74 25.79
CA ASP A 241 -45.63 -67.26 25.90
C ASP A 241 -45.75 -65.93 26.68
N GLY A 242 -44.65 -65.16 26.78
CA GLY A 242 -44.63 -63.91 27.55
C GLY A 242 -44.50 -64.12 29.07
N ASP A 243 -43.88 -65.22 29.51
CA ASP A 243 -43.70 -65.58 30.93
C ASP A 243 -42.95 -64.51 31.75
N LYS A 244 -42.17 -63.67 31.09
CA LYS A 244 -41.43 -62.55 31.72
C LYS A 244 -42.14 -61.21 31.58
N ALA A 245 -43.40 -61.19 31.13
CA ALA A 245 -44.17 -59.96 30.99
C ALA A 245 -44.54 -59.37 32.36
N VAL A 246 -44.48 -58.04 32.46
CA VAL A 246 -44.86 -57.27 33.63
C VAL A 246 -46.24 -56.60 33.42
N PRO A 247 -46.95 -56.23 34.49
CA PRO A 247 -48.14 -55.39 34.37
C PRO A 247 -47.81 -54.06 33.69
N LEU A 248 -48.54 -53.71 32.62
CA LEU A 248 -48.43 -52.40 31.96
C LEU A 248 -49.57 -51.46 32.38
N LYS A 249 -50.80 -51.98 32.39
CA LYS A 249 -52.01 -51.23 32.68
C LYS A 249 -52.96 -52.06 33.53
N VAL A 250 -53.66 -51.43 34.47
CA VAL A 250 -54.56 -52.10 35.42
C VAL A 250 -55.93 -51.45 35.44
N TRP A 251 -56.95 -52.27 35.67
CA TRP A 251 -58.35 -51.89 35.80
C TRP A 251 -58.75 -52.02 37.26
N LEU A 252 -59.23 -50.92 37.83
CA LEU A 252 -59.53 -50.76 39.24
C LEU A 252 -61.04 -50.57 39.41
N LEU A 253 -61.66 -51.43 40.21
CA LEU A 253 -63.07 -51.32 40.56
C LEU A 253 -63.20 -50.62 41.93
N PRO A 254 -64.02 -49.58 42.07
CA PRO A 254 -64.27 -48.93 43.36
C PRO A 254 -64.87 -49.91 44.37
N LEU A 255 -64.30 -50.00 45.57
CA LEU A 255 -64.82 -50.90 46.62
C LEU A 255 -66.23 -50.53 47.06
N VAL A 256 -66.61 -49.25 46.96
CA VAL A 256 -67.97 -48.75 47.21
C VAL A 256 -69.02 -49.35 46.29
N SER A 257 -68.64 -49.88 45.12
CA SER A 257 -69.55 -50.64 44.25
C SER A 257 -69.87 -52.04 44.80
N LEU A 258 -69.04 -52.56 45.72
CA LEU A 258 -69.20 -53.86 46.37
C LEU A 258 -69.81 -53.72 47.78
N ASP A 259 -69.39 -52.71 48.55
CA ASP A 259 -69.95 -52.38 49.86
C ASP A 259 -69.88 -50.86 50.13
N SER A 260 -71.02 -50.26 50.47
CA SER A 260 -71.14 -48.84 50.79
C SER A 260 -70.32 -48.37 52.00
N SER A 261 -69.89 -49.27 52.91
CA SER A 261 -69.03 -48.91 54.05
C SER A 261 -67.57 -48.69 53.68
N ALA A 262 -67.15 -49.10 52.49
CA ALA A 262 -65.77 -49.01 52.04
C ALA A 262 -65.28 -47.56 51.92
N ALA A 263 -63.97 -47.35 52.10
CA ALA A 263 -63.36 -46.04 51.87
C ALA A 263 -63.52 -45.62 50.40
N LYS A 264 -63.79 -44.33 50.18
CA LYS A 264 -63.98 -43.75 48.85
C LYS A 264 -62.99 -42.65 48.55
N LEU A 265 -62.74 -42.44 47.26
CA LEU A 265 -62.16 -41.19 46.77
C LEU A 265 -63.22 -40.09 46.91
N VAL A 266 -62.91 -39.03 47.66
CA VAL A 266 -63.87 -37.95 47.96
C VAL A 266 -63.73 -36.79 46.98
N ARG A 267 -62.51 -36.51 46.52
CA ARG A 267 -62.20 -35.42 45.59
C ARG A 267 -61.14 -35.85 44.58
N GLU A 268 -61.34 -35.45 43.32
CA GLU A 268 -60.28 -35.46 42.31
C GLU A 268 -59.55 -34.12 42.32
N ILE A 269 -58.28 -34.11 41.90
CA ILE A 269 -57.50 -32.89 41.77
C ILE A 269 -57.72 -32.33 40.37
N SER A 270 -58.02 -31.03 40.30
CA SER A 270 -58.13 -30.26 39.06
C SER A 270 -56.90 -30.45 38.18
N VAL A 271 -57.15 -30.81 36.92
CA VAL A 271 -56.11 -30.91 35.88
C VAL A 271 -55.28 -29.62 35.81
N ARG A 272 -55.91 -28.46 36.01
CA ARG A 272 -55.22 -27.16 36.03
C ARG A 272 -54.18 -27.08 37.15
N LEU A 273 -54.52 -27.50 38.38
CA LEU A 273 -53.57 -27.45 39.50
C LEU A 273 -52.44 -28.47 39.33
N VAL A 274 -52.72 -29.62 38.70
CA VAL A 274 -51.68 -30.59 38.32
C VAL A 274 -50.72 -30.00 37.29
N GLN A 275 -51.23 -29.29 36.29
CA GLN A 275 -50.42 -28.58 35.30
C GLN A 275 -49.59 -27.44 35.92
N GLU A 276 -50.16 -26.67 36.86
CA GLU A 276 -49.42 -25.62 37.59
C GLU A 276 -48.31 -26.23 38.45
N ALA A 277 -48.56 -27.35 39.15
CA ALA A 277 -47.53 -28.06 39.91
C ALA A 277 -46.45 -28.69 39.02
N GLN A 278 -46.81 -29.18 37.83
CA GLN A 278 -45.87 -29.66 36.83
C GLN A 278 -44.95 -28.53 36.37
N SER A 279 -45.53 -27.39 35.98
CA SER A 279 -44.76 -26.22 35.51
C SER A 279 -43.73 -25.80 36.56
N VAL A 280 -44.07 -25.84 37.86
CA VAL A 280 -43.12 -25.57 38.94
C VAL A 280 -41.89 -26.48 38.90
N LEU A 281 -42.08 -27.79 38.71
CA LEU A 281 -40.97 -28.76 38.67
C LEU A 281 -40.18 -28.67 37.36
N GLU A 282 -40.84 -28.33 36.25
CA GLU A 282 -40.19 -28.07 34.96
C GLU A 282 -39.31 -26.81 35.02
N ASP A 283 -39.79 -25.72 35.64
CA ASP A 283 -39.00 -24.50 35.87
C ASP A 283 -37.69 -24.82 36.61
N PHE A 284 -37.75 -25.61 37.68
CA PHE A 284 -36.56 -25.99 38.45
C PHE A 284 -35.61 -26.89 37.65
N SER A 285 -36.16 -27.79 36.84
CA SER A 285 -35.37 -28.65 35.95
C SER A 285 -34.66 -27.82 34.87
N GLU A 286 -35.32 -26.77 34.36
CA GLU A 286 -34.71 -25.81 33.43
C GLU A 286 -33.59 -25.00 34.08
N LEU A 287 -33.83 -24.45 35.28
CA LEU A 287 -32.81 -23.71 36.04
C LEU A 287 -31.60 -24.59 36.36
N GLU A 288 -31.81 -25.86 36.69
CA GLU A 288 -30.72 -26.80 36.92
C GLU A 288 -29.86 -27.01 35.65
N MET A 289 -30.49 -27.18 34.48
CA MET A 289 -29.77 -27.26 33.21
C MET A 289 -28.95 -25.99 32.94
N ARG A 290 -29.53 -24.81 33.16
CA ARG A 290 -28.82 -23.52 33.00
C ARG A 290 -27.61 -23.41 33.93
N CYS A 291 -27.77 -23.82 35.19
CA CYS A 291 -26.68 -23.85 36.15
C CYS A 291 -25.54 -24.78 35.70
N ASN A 292 -25.89 -25.99 35.22
CA ASN A 292 -24.91 -26.94 34.72
C ASN A 292 -24.16 -26.39 33.50
N ASP A 293 -24.87 -25.77 32.56
CA ASP A 293 -24.28 -25.15 31.37
C ASP A 293 -23.35 -24.00 31.72
N ALA A 294 -23.75 -23.13 32.65
CA ALA A 294 -22.91 -22.04 33.15
C ALA A 294 -21.63 -22.55 33.83
N LEU A 295 -21.74 -23.60 34.66
CA LEU A 295 -20.61 -24.21 35.37
C LEU A 295 -19.62 -24.95 34.44
N ARG A 296 -20.07 -25.42 33.28
CA ARG A 296 -19.22 -26.05 32.25
C ARG A 296 -18.38 -25.03 31.47
N THR A 297 -18.65 -23.73 31.58
CA THR A 297 -17.92 -22.71 30.82
C THR A 297 -16.47 -22.56 31.31
N LYS A 298 -15.54 -22.34 30.37
CA LYS A 298 -14.12 -22.05 30.68
C LYS A 298 -13.97 -20.88 31.66
N THR A 299 -14.76 -19.82 31.47
CA THR A 299 -14.74 -18.64 32.36
C THR A 299 -15.15 -19.00 33.79
N ALA A 300 -16.19 -19.81 33.98
CA ALA A 300 -16.59 -20.24 35.32
C ALA A 300 -15.51 -21.10 36.00
N LEU A 301 -14.81 -21.96 35.25
CA LEU A 301 -13.68 -22.74 35.75
C LEU A 301 -12.48 -21.87 36.15
N GLN A 302 -12.25 -20.78 35.41
CA GLN A 302 -11.16 -19.83 35.67
C GLN A 302 -11.44 -18.89 36.85
N PHE A 303 -12.71 -18.62 37.17
CA PHE A 303 -13.12 -17.75 38.28
C PHE A 303 -13.96 -18.52 39.32
N PRO A 304 -13.31 -19.18 40.32
CA PRO A 304 -13.99 -20.02 41.29
C PRO A 304 -15.07 -19.32 42.12
N GLN A 305 -14.97 -18.00 42.30
CA GLN A 305 -15.92 -17.20 43.08
C GLN A 305 -17.34 -17.26 42.49
N ILE A 306 -17.45 -17.21 41.17
CA ILE A 306 -18.74 -17.25 40.45
C ILE A 306 -19.28 -18.67 40.42
N SER A 307 -18.39 -19.64 40.17
CA SER A 307 -18.75 -21.06 40.23
C SER A 307 -19.34 -21.45 41.59
N LYS A 308 -18.80 -20.89 42.69
CA LYS A 308 -19.33 -21.11 44.03
C LYS A 308 -20.77 -20.58 44.16
N LYS A 309 -21.03 -19.35 43.70
CA LYS A 309 -22.35 -18.71 43.72
C LYS A 309 -23.40 -19.51 42.96
N ILE A 310 -23.07 -19.98 41.74
CA ILE A 310 -23.98 -20.80 40.93
C ILE A 310 -24.23 -22.17 41.59
N LYS A 311 -23.21 -22.79 42.21
CA LYS A 311 -23.39 -24.04 42.97
C LYS A 311 -24.29 -23.85 44.19
N ASP A 312 -24.11 -22.77 44.94
CA ASP A 312 -24.95 -22.44 46.10
C ASP A 312 -26.41 -22.20 45.67
N PHE A 313 -26.64 -21.46 44.58
CA PHE A 313 -27.97 -21.27 43.99
C PHE A 313 -28.62 -22.60 43.57
N LYS A 314 -27.88 -23.44 42.84
CA LYS A 314 -28.35 -24.78 42.42
C LYS A 314 -28.75 -25.64 43.63
N ARG A 315 -27.94 -25.63 44.70
CA ARG A 315 -28.24 -26.35 45.94
C ARG A 315 -29.57 -25.86 46.55
N MET A 316 -29.73 -24.54 46.72
CA MET A 316 -30.94 -23.96 47.30
C MET A 316 -32.20 -24.23 46.47
N CYS A 317 -32.11 -24.17 45.13
CA CYS A 317 -33.22 -24.55 44.24
C CYS A 317 -33.61 -26.02 44.41
N SER A 318 -32.62 -26.91 44.57
CA SER A 318 -32.84 -28.34 44.79
C SER A 318 -33.51 -28.60 46.15
N GLU A 319 -33.07 -27.91 47.21
CA GLU A 319 -33.67 -28.00 48.55
C GLU A 319 -35.13 -27.55 48.53
N PHE A 320 -35.45 -26.42 47.86
CA PHE A 320 -36.83 -25.95 47.73
C PHE A 320 -37.68 -26.91 46.89
N ARG A 321 -37.17 -27.42 45.76
CA ARG A 321 -37.84 -28.44 44.93
C ARG A 321 -38.25 -29.64 45.77
N MET A 322 -37.35 -30.17 46.59
CA MET A 322 -37.63 -31.31 47.47
C MET A 322 -38.69 -30.98 48.54
N ASP A 323 -38.62 -29.80 49.14
CA ASP A 323 -39.63 -29.36 50.12
C ASP A 323 -41.02 -29.18 49.49
N PHE A 324 -41.08 -28.63 48.27
CA PHE A 324 -42.30 -28.51 47.49
C PHE A 324 -42.92 -29.90 47.19
N GLN A 325 -42.12 -30.84 46.68
CA GLN A 325 -42.59 -32.21 46.43
C GLN A 325 -43.09 -32.90 47.72
N ARG A 326 -42.36 -32.75 48.84
CA ARG A 326 -42.79 -33.29 50.15
C ARG A 326 -44.12 -32.70 50.63
N LYS A 327 -44.33 -31.39 50.43
CA LYS A 327 -45.60 -30.73 50.75
C LYS A 327 -46.74 -31.25 49.88
N LEU A 328 -46.51 -31.44 48.58
CA LEU A 328 -47.48 -32.08 47.68
C LEU A 328 -47.81 -33.51 48.14
N ALA A 329 -46.80 -34.33 48.41
CA ALA A 329 -46.94 -35.70 48.89
C ALA A 329 -47.83 -35.78 50.15
N LYS A 330 -47.65 -34.83 51.08
CA LYS A 330 -48.41 -34.78 52.33
C LYS A 330 -49.86 -34.34 52.13
N LYS A 331 -50.12 -33.41 51.21
CA LYS A 331 -51.43 -32.77 51.04
C LYS A 331 -52.35 -33.51 50.06
N LEU A 332 -51.81 -34.14 49.02
CA LEU A 332 -52.60 -34.87 48.02
C LEU A 332 -53.51 -35.95 48.63
N PRO A 333 -53.04 -36.83 49.55
CA PRO A 333 -53.90 -37.85 50.15
C PRO A 333 -55.00 -37.26 51.05
N SER A 334 -54.70 -36.16 51.74
CA SER A 334 -55.65 -35.45 52.61
C SER A 334 -56.80 -34.84 51.81
N ILE A 335 -56.50 -34.22 50.66
CA ILE A 335 -57.50 -33.64 49.76
C ILE A 335 -58.37 -34.75 49.15
N ARG A 336 -57.73 -35.79 48.60
CA ARG A 336 -58.41 -36.94 47.98
C ARG A 336 -59.29 -37.72 48.96
N GLY A 337 -58.87 -37.81 50.21
CA GLY A 337 -59.62 -38.45 51.30
C GLY A 337 -60.71 -37.58 51.94
N GLY A 338 -60.85 -36.32 51.52
CA GLY A 338 -61.90 -35.41 52.00
C GLY A 338 -61.52 -34.55 53.21
N GLY A 339 -60.31 -34.69 53.77
CA GLY A 339 -59.86 -34.00 54.98
C GLY A 339 -59.47 -32.53 54.78
N GLU A 340 -59.03 -32.15 53.58
CA GLU A 340 -58.72 -30.78 53.21
C GLU A 340 -59.41 -30.39 51.89
N GLU A 341 -59.64 -29.08 51.71
CA GLU A 341 -60.11 -28.54 50.44
C GLU A 341 -58.98 -28.38 49.44
N GLU A 342 -59.32 -28.44 48.15
CA GLU A 342 -58.38 -28.25 47.05
C GLU A 342 -57.71 -26.85 47.07
N ALA A 343 -58.35 -25.85 47.68
CA ALA A 343 -57.79 -24.51 47.87
C ALA A 343 -56.45 -24.50 48.62
N VAL A 344 -56.17 -25.51 49.44
CA VAL A 344 -54.86 -25.68 50.13
C VAL A 344 -53.72 -25.88 49.13
N LEU A 345 -53.97 -26.60 48.03
CA LEU A 345 -52.98 -26.81 46.96
C LEU A 345 -52.74 -25.52 46.18
N ALA A 346 -53.81 -24.78 45.86
CA ALA A 346 -53.71 -23.47 45.23
C ALA A 346 -52.92 -22.47 46.09
N GLU A 347 -53.07 -22.51 47.41
CA GLU A 347 -52.32 -21.67 48.36
C GLU A 347 -50.83 -22.04 48.37
N ILE A 348 -50.45 -23.32 48.27
CA ILE A 348 -49.03 -23.72 48.15
C ILE A 348 -48.40 -23.14 46.87
N LEU A 349 -49.11 -23.19 45.75
CA LEU A 349 -48.67 -22.61 44.48
C LEU A 349 -48.55 -21.09 44.56
N LYS A 350 -49.54 -20.42 45.18
CA LYS A 350 -49.54 -18.96 45.40
C LYS A 350 -48.38 -18.52 46.31
N ARG A 351 -48.07 -19.28 47.36
CA ARG A 351 -46.94 -19.01 48.26
C ARG A 351 -45.60 -19.03 47.53
N ARG A 352 -45.42 -19.92 46.55
CA ARG A 352 -44.23 -19.90 45.68
C ARG A 352 -44.14 -18.57 44.92
N GLN A 353 -45.25 -18.12 44.31
CA GLN A 353 -45.28 -16.87 43.54
C GLN A 353 -44.92 -15.65 44.41
N SER A 354 -45.35 -15.62 45.67
CA SER A 354 -44.99 -14.56 46.62
C SER A 354 -43.63 -14.74 47.30
N SER A 355 -42.92 -15.84 47.05
CA SER A 355 -41.63 -16.14 47.67
C SER A 355 -40.44 -15.69 46.81
N PRO A 356 -39.22 -15.68 47.36
CA PRO A 356 -38.01 -15.51 46.56
C PRO A 356 -37.74 -16.59 45.52
N PHE A 357 -38.43 -17.73 45.62
CA PHE A 357 -38.38 -18.86 44.68
C PHE A 357 -39.44 -18.77 43.56
N ASN A 358 -40.00 -17.59 43.32
CA ASN A 358 -40.82 -17.37 42.14
C ASN A 358 -39.98 -17.51 40.85
N SER A 359 -40.62 -17.93 39.76
CA SER A 359 -39.93 -18.24 38.51
C SER A 359 -39.25 -17.02 37.87
N GLU A 360 -39.85 -15.84 38.00
CA GLU A 360 -39.32 -14.59 37.43
C GLU A 360 -37.98 -14.21 38.06
N HIS A 361 -37.92 -14.12 39.39
CA HIS A 361 -36.71 -13.76 40.14
C HIS A 361 -35.59 -14.78 39.97
N LEU A 362 -35.91 -16.08 40.00
CA LEU A 362 -34.92 -17.15 39.81
C LEU A 362 -34.30 -17.07 38.41
N ASN A 363 -35.12 -16.87 37.38
CA ASN A 363 -34.63 -16.70 36.02
C ASN A 363 -33.86 -15.38 35.84
N GLN A 364 -34.33 -14.28 36.43
CA GLN A 364 -33.66 -12.98 36.37
C GLN A 364 -32.27 -13.03 37.01
N TRP A 365 -32.11 -13.69 38.17
CA TRP A 365 -30.80 -13.88 38.78
C TRP A 365 -29.89 -14.76 37.90
N MET A 366 -30.42 -15.84 37.31
CA MET A 366 -29.65 -16.69 36.41
C MET A 366 -29.24 -15.94 35.12
N ASP A 367 -30.12 -15.12 34.55
CA ASP A 367 -29.82 -14.23 33.42
C ASP A 367 -28.68 -13.27 33.77
N CYS A 368 -28.75 -12.66 34.96
CA CYS A 368 -27.70 -11.80 35.50
C CYS A 368 -26.35 -12.54 35.56
N LYS A 369 -26.31 -13.77 36.09
CA LYS A 369 -25.07 -14.55 36.17
C LYS A 369 -24.52 -14.98 34.82
N GLU A 370 -25.40 -15.33 33.88
CA GLU A 370 -25.00 -15.63 32.49
C GLU A 370 -24.41 -14.38 31.80
N ARG A 371 -24.98 -13.19 32.04
CA ARG A 371 -24.43 -11.91 31.58
C ARG A 371 -23.08 -11.62 32.22
N GLU A 372 -22.92 -11.82 33.53
CA GLU A 372 -21.66 -11.63 34.25
C GLU A 372 -20.54 -12.51 33.66
N LEU A 373 -20.82 -13.80 33.42
CA LEU A 373 -19.89 -14.72 32.76
C LEU A 373 -19.54 -14.28 31.33
N CYS A 374 -20.50 -13.75 30.58
CA CYS A 374 -20.25 -13.21 29.24
C CYS A 374 -19.38 -11.95 29.27
N THR A 375 -19.63 -11.04 30.21
CA THR A 375 -18.83 -9.82 30.43
C THR A 375 -17.39 -10.16 30.78
N LEU A 376 -17.18 -11.10 31.70
CA LEU A 376 -15.83 -11.58 32.04
C LEU A 376 -15.15 -12.26 30.88
N LYS A 377 -15.89 -13.08 30.11
CA LYS A 377 -15.38 -13.66 28.87
C LYS A 377 -14.95 -12.58 27.87
N SER A 378 -15.69 -11.47 27.77
CA SER A 378 -15.33 -10.34 26.92
C SER A 378 -14.02 -9.69 27.38
N PHE A 379 -13.84 -9.48 28.70
CA PHE A 379 -12.60 -8.92 29.24
C PHE A 379 -11.41 -9.86 29.07
N THR A 380 -11.56 -11.14 29.36
CA THR A 380 -10.47 -12.12 29.16
C THR A 380 -10.12 -12.31 27.69
N ASN A 381 -11.11 -12.23 26.78
CA ASN A 381 -10.85 -12.21 25.34
C ASN A 381 -10.17 -10.92 24.86
N MET A 382 -10.33 -9.82 25.59
CA MET A 382 -9.61 -8.58 25.31
C MET A 382 -8.14 -8.69 25.75
N MET A 383 -7.88 -9.43 26.83
CA MET A 383 -6.55 -9.66 27.43
C MET A 383 -5.99 -11.06 27.09
N LYS A 384 -6.11 -11.52 25.83
CA LYS A 384 -5.75 -12.91 25.45
C LYS A 384 -4.31 -13.34 25.72
N ASN A 385 -3.39 -12.39 25.81
CA ASN A 385 -1.96 -12.64 26.02
C ASN A 385 -1.58 -12.68 27.50
N THR A 386 -2.54 -12.69 28.42
CA THR A 386 -2.29 -12.73 29.87
C THR A 386 -2.69 -14.06 30.50
N LYS A 387 -1.96 -14.46 31.53
CA LYS A 387 -2.21 -15.73 32.23
C LYS A 387 -3.25 -15.51 33.33
N ILE A 388 -4.34 -16.27 33.28
CA ILE A 388 -5.37 -16.22 34.32
C ILE A 388 -4.98 -17.18 35.45
N VAL A 389 -4.88 -16.67 36.67
CA VAL A 389 -4.39 -17.42 37.84
C VAL A 389 -5.42 -17.37 38.96
N SER A 390 -5.53 -18.45 39.73
CA SER A 390 -6.33 -18.48 40.95
C SER A 390 -5.57 -17.85 42.12
N LEU A 391 -6.28 -17.43 43.17
CA LEU A 391 -5.66 -16.87 44.39
C LEU A 391 -4.58 -17.79 45.01
N GLN A 392 -4.70 -19.11 44.84
CA GLN A 392 -3.74 -20.09 45.37
C GLN A 392 -2.44 -20.17 44.55
N GLY A 393 -2.50 -19.90 43.24
CA GLY A 393 -1.32 -19.91 42.36
C GLY A 393 -0.60 -18.56 42.25
N LEU A 394 -1.17 -17.50 42.84
CA LEU A 394 -0.64 -16.14 42.69
C LEU A 394 0.75 -15.97 43.32
N SER A 395 1.01 -16.60 44.47
CA SER A 395 2.28 -16.48 45.19
C SER A 395 3.47 -17.08 44.41
N GLU A 396 3.26 -18.18 43.70
CA GLU A 396 4.31 -18.80 42.87
C GLU A 396 4.65 -17.93 41.65
N GLU A 397 3.64 -17.32 41.04
CA GLU A 397 3.84 -16.48 39.85
C GLU A 397 4.46 -15.13 40.19
N ILE A 398 4.11 -14.54 41.34
CA ILE A 398 4.69 -13.29 41.83
C ILE A 398 6.21 -13.41 42.04
N LEU A 399 6.70 -14.57 42.51
CA LEU A 399 8.13 -14.82 42.74
C LEU A 399 8.91 -15.19 41.46
N SER A 400 8.22 -15.33 40.33
CA SER A 400 8.79 -15.90 39.11
C SER A 400 9.27 -14.87 38.09
N ALA A 401 9.14 -13.57 38.40
CA ALA A 401 9.57 -12.44 37.58
C ALA A 401 9.88 -11.24 38.48
N GLU A 402 10.73 -10.33 37.99
CA GLU A 402 11.11 -9.10 38.70
C GLU A 402 9.90 -8.16 38.84
N HIS A 403 9.13 -8.01 37.77
CA HIS A 403 7.93 -7.18 37.74
C HIS A 403 6.70 -8.00 37.36
N VAL A 404 5.65 -7.96 38.18
CA VAL A 404 4.37 -8.64 37.89
C VAL A 404 3.22 -7.64 37.93
N VAL A 405 2.53 -7.50 36.81
CA VAL A 405 1.37 -6.63 36.67
C VAL A 405 0.10 -7.48 36.59
N CYS A 406 -0.79 -7.29 37.54
CA CYS A 406 -1.98 -8.11 37.74
C CYS A 406 -3.25 -7.31 37.50
N PHE A 407 -4.08 -7.72 36.54
CA PHE A 407 -5.44 -7.20 36.42
C PHE A 407 -6.37 -7.94 37.38
N VAL A 408 -6.92 -7.24 38.37
CA VAL A 408 -7.71 -7.82 39.46
C VAL A 408 -9.17 -7.40 39.34
N PHE A 409 -10.06 -8.39 39.18
CA PHE A 409 -11.50 -8.16 39.29
C PHE A 409 -11.92 -8.14 40.76
N THR A 410 -12.27 -6.95 41.25
CA THR A 410 -12.45 -6.69 42.69
C THR A 410 -13.86 -6.99 43.22
N SER A 411 -14.85 -7.11 42.33
CA SER A 411 -16.26 -7.29 42.71
C SER A 411 -16.79 -8.73 42.64
N LEU A 412 -16.01 -9.69 42.15
CA LEU A 412 -16.52 -11.05 41.85
C LEU A 412 -16.94 -11.85 43.08
N GLY A 413 -16.24 -11.68 44.21
CA GLY A 413 -16.50 -12.43 45.44
C GLY A 413 -17.30 -11.67 46.49
N GLY A 414 -17.95 -10.54 46.14
CA GLY A 414 -18.89 -9.86 47.04
C GLY A 414 -20.07 -10.76 47.42
N SER A 415 -20.58 -10.59 48.64
CA SER A 415 -21.79 -11.26 49.10
C SER A 415 -22.99 -10.86 48.24
N GLU A 416 -23.86 -11.81 47.93
CA GLU A 416 -25.07 -11.56 47.14
C GLU A 416 -26.31 -11.54 48.03
N PRO A 417 -27.00 -10.40 48.14
CA PRO A 417 -28.21 -10.28 48.95
C PRO A 417 -29.32 -11.24 48.52
N TYR A 418 -29.51 -11.47 47.21
CA TYR A 418 -30.51 -12.44 46.73
C TYR A 418 -30.24 -13.88 47.18
N LEU A 419 -28.99 -14.36 47.10
CA LEU A 419 -28.63 -15.70 47.61
C LEU A 419 -28.85 -15.79 49.12
N SER A 420 -28.62 -14.69 49.84
CA SER A 420 -28.88 -14.61 51.28
C SER A 420 -30.39 -14.67 51.57
N ALA A 421 -31.22 -14.04 50.74
CA ALA A 421 -32.69 -14.10 50.83
C ALA A 421 -33.24 -15.50 50.55
N LEU A 422 -32.71 -16.21 49.54
CA LEU A 422 -33.06 -17.62 49.27
C LEU A 422 -32.71 -18.52 50.47
N SER A 423 -31.49 -18.40 50.98
CA SER A 423 -31.02 -19.14 52.15
C SER A 423 -31.86 -18.84 53.40
N HIS A 424 -32.22 -17.56 53.63
CA HIS A 424 -33.08 -17.17 54.73
C HIS A 424 -34.48 -17.77 54.59
N HIS A 425 -35.09 -17.71 53.41
CA HIS A 425 -36.43 -18.26 53.19
C HIS A 425 -36.50 -19.78 53.41
N LEU A 426 -35.44 -20.52 53.08
CA LEU A 426 -35.33 -21.95 53.37
C LEU A 426 -35.28 -22.26 54.87
N ARG A 427 -34.75 -21.32 55.69
CA ARG A 427 -34.68 -21.46 57.15
C ARG A 427 -35.92 -20.94 57.87
N ASP A 428 -36.42 -19.78 57.44
CA ASP A 428 -37.61 -19.09 57.98
C ASP A 428 -38.49 -18.54 56.84
N PRO A 429 -39.63 -19.21 56.55
CA PRO A 429 -40.54 -18.82 55.47
C PRO A 429 -41.34 -17.52 55.70
N GLN A 430 -41.32 -16.92 56.91
CA GLN A 430 -42.26 -15.85 57.27
C GLN A 430 -41.80 -14.41 56.93
N ASN A 431 -40.55 -14.20 56.49
CA ASN A 431 -40.01 -12.85 56.30
C ASN A 431 -39.85 -12.48 54.81
N PRO A 432 -40.72 -11.60 54.25
CA PRO A 432 -40.55 -11.08 52.90
C PRO A 432 -39.58 -9.89 52.92
N ASN A 433 -38.29 -10.13 52.72
CA ASN A 433 -37.37 -9.04 52.39
C ASN A 433 -37.54 -8.65 50.92
N ALA A 434 -37.74 -7.36 50.66
CA ALA A 434 -37.65 -6.79 49.32
C ALA A 434 -36.17 -6.67 48.92
N TYR A 435 -35.82 -7.13 47.73
CA TYR A 435 -34.48 -7.04 47.15
C TYR A 435 -34.60 -6.68 45.67
N ASP A 436 -33.64 -5.93 45.15
CA ASP A 436 -33.59 -5.50 43.76
C ASP A 436 -32.42 -6.24 43.09
N ILE A 437 -32.74 -7.33 42.38
CA ILE A 437 -31.75 -8.25 41.78
C ILE A 437 -30.84 -7.51 40.78
N GLU A 438 -31.36 -6.47 40.12
CA GLU A 438 -30.66 -5.72 39.08
C GLU A 438 -29.79 -4.60 39.65
N LYS A 439 -30.29 -3.79 40.60
CA LYS A 439 -29.49 -2.68 41.15
C LYS A 439 -28.23 -3.11 41.89
N GLU A 440 -28.15 -4.36 42.31
CA GLU A 440 -27.03 -4.90 43.09
C GLU A 440 -25.85 -5.41 42.23
N GLN A 441 -25.99 -5.44 40.88
CA GLN A 441 -24.94 -5.98 40.03
C GLN A 441 -23.94 -4.91 39.56
N TRP A 442 -22.67 -5.11 39.86
CA TRP A 442 -21.58 -4.17 39.54
C TRP A 442 -21.43 -3.88 38.03
N TYR A 443 -21.81 -4.82 37.16
CA TYR A 443 -21.69 -4.70 35.70
C TYR A 443 -22.89 -4.02 35.02
N LEU A 444 -23.98 -3.70 35.75
CA LEU A 444 -25.12 -2.95 35.20
C LEU A 444 -24.92 -1.43 35.29
N SER A 445 -23.99 -0.96 36.13
CA SER A 445 -23.55 0.43 36.07
C SER A 445 -22.69 0.66 34.82
N ASN A 446 -23.20 1.51 33.91
CA ASN A 446 -22.46 1.93 32.72
C ASN A 446 -21.11 2.57 33.09
N GLU A 447 -21.04 3.28 34.22
CA GLU A 447 -19.79 3.93 34.68
C GLU A 447 -18.75 2.90 35.10
N ALA A 448 -19.12 1.93 35.95
CA ALA A 448 -18.20 0.88 36.41
C ALA A 448 -17.74 -0.02 35.25
N ALA A 449 -18.66 -0.41 34.35
CA ALA A 449 -18.31 -1.21 33.19
C ALA A 449 -17.39 -0.46 32.21
N ASN A 450 -17.57 0.85 32.03
CA ASN A 450 -16.70 1.68 31.19
C ASN A 450 -15.32 1.89 31.81
N ASP A 451 -15.25 2.15 33.12
CA ASP A 451 -13.99 2.25 33.86
C ASP A 451 -13.18 0.94 33.77
N MET A 452 -13.83 -0.20 34.01
CA MET A 452 -13.18 -1.51 33.87
C MET A 452 -12.70 -1.78 32.45
N ARG A 453 -13.47 -1.37 31.43
CA ARG A 453 -13.06 -1.47 30.02
C ARG A 453 -11.88 -0.57 29.70
N HIS A 454 -11.85 0.63 30.27
CA HIS A 454 -10.73 1.54 30.13
C HIS A 454 -9.46 0.96 30.77
N LYS A 455 -9.52 0.52 32.03
CA LYS A 455 -8.40 -0.12 32.74
C LYS A 455 -7.92 -1.39 32.04
N ALA A 456 -8.82 -2.25 31.60
CA ALA A 456 -8.45 -3.48 30.89
C ALA A 456 -7.83 -3.17 29.50
N LYS A 457 -8.20 -2.06 28.86
CA LYS A 457 -7.54 -1.56 27.65
C LYS A 457 -6.13 -1.08 27.96
N LEU A 458 -5.93 -0.24 28.98
CA LEU A 458 -4.60 0.20 29.42
C LEU A 458 -3.70 -0.98 29.75
N PHE A 459 -4.21 -1.94 30.53
CA PHE A 459 -3.50 -3.16 30.89
C PHE A 459 -3.11 -4.01 29.67
N ARG A 460 -4.03 -4.21 28.71
CA ARG A 460 -3.74 -4.94 27.47
C ARG A 460 -2.67 -4.23 26.64
N ASP A 461 -2.82 -2.92 26.45
CA ASP A 461 -1.92 -2.14 25.60
C ASP A 461 -0.50 -2.12 26.22
N PHE A 462 -0.41 -2.04 27.55
CA PHE A 462 0.84 -2.16 28.29
C PHE A 462 1.42 -3.59 28.24
N ALA A 463 0.58 -4.63 28.32
CA ALA A 463 1.02 -6.02 28.17
C ALA A 463 1.59 -6.33 26.79
N GLU A 464 0.97 -5.81 25.72
CA GLU A 464 1.45 -6.00 24.35
C GLU A 464 2.78 -5.28 24.12
N ALA A 465 2.92 -4.06 24.66
CA ALA A 465 4.16 -3.28 24.56
C ALA A 465 5.37 -3.95 25.25
N ASN A 466 5.13 -4.84 26.23
CA ASN A 466 6.17 -5.54 26.99
C ASN A 466 6.27 -7.05 26.67
N LYS A 467 5.60 -7.53 25.62
CA LYS A 467 5.52 -8.95 25.28
C LYS A 467 6.87 -9.64 25.04
N GLU A 468 7.87 -8.89 24.59
CA GLU A 468 9.23 -9.39 24.31
C GLU A 468 10.14 -9.38 25.56
N LYS A 469 9.76 -8.69 26.64
CA LYS A 469 10.53 -8.63 27.88
C LYS A 469 10.18 -9.80 28.80
N GLN A 470 11.14 -10.70 29.03
CA GLN A 470 10.93 -11.86 29.91
C GLN A 470 10.86 -11.50 31.41
N GLU A 471 11.32 -10.30 31.77
CA GLU A 471 11.38 -9.78 33.16
C GLU A 471 10.02 -9.32 33.69
N VAL A 472 9.03 -9.11 32.81
CA VAL A 472 7.69 -8.61 33.17
C VAL A 472 6.63 -9.67 32.88
N LYS A 473 5.79 -10.01 33.86
CA LYS A 473 4.67 -10.94 33.70
C LYS A 473 3.31 -10.27 33.87
N PHE A 474 2.36 -10.63 33.01
CA PHE A 474 1.00 -10.11 33.02
C PHE A 474 0.00 -11.19 33.44
N LEU A 475 -0.65 -10.97 34.59
CA LEU A 475 -1.60 -11.91 35.17
C LEU A 475 -3.00 -11.32 35.27
N THR A 476 -4.01 -12.18 35.36
CA THR A 476 -5.40 -11.78 35.59
C THR A 476 -6.01 -12.66 36.67
N LEU A 477 -6.65 -12.07 37.68
CA LEU A 477 -7.25 -12.80 38.78
C LEU A 477 -8.55 -12.16 39.29
N GLY A 478 -9.34 -12.94 40.03
CA GLY A 478 -10.48 -12.44 40.80
C GLY A 478 -10.14 -12.43 42.28
N GLN A 479 -10.24 -11.28 42.94
CA GLN A 479 -10.03 -11.13 44.38
C GLN A 479 -10.97 -10.07 44.91
N THR A 480 -11.72 -10.34 45.97
CA THR A 480 -12.66 -9.34 46.52
C THR A 480 -11.93 -8.20 47.21
N ASN A 481 -12.27 -6.95 46.88
CA ASN A 481 -11.81 -5.76 47.61
C ASN A 481 -13.02 -4.84 47.88
N GLU A 482 -13.29 -4.54 49.15
CA GLU A 482 -14.45 -3.72 49.55
C GLU A 482 -14.26 -2.23 49.26
N LYS A 483 -13.01 -1.76 49.17
CA LYS A 483 -12.68 -0.35 48.93
C LYS A 483 -12.74 0.02 47.45
N LEU A 484 -12.34 -0.90 46.57
CA LEU A 484 -12.26 -0.69 45.12
C LEU A 484 -13.33 -1.54 44.43
N LYS A 485 -14.41 -0.93 43.93
CA LYS A 485 -15.45 -1.65 43.16
C LYS A 485 -15.04 -1.76 41.68
N GLY A 486 -15.39 -2.87 41.04
CA GLY A 486 -15.12 -3.15 39.62
C GLY A 486 -13.80 -3.90 39.38
N SER A 487 -12.76 -3.18 38.98
CA SER A 487 -11.41 -3.71 38.78
C SER A 487 -10.31 -2.73 39.17
N SER A 488 -9.14 -3.27 39.48
CA SER A 488 -7.90 -2.53 39.66
C SER A 488 -6.72 -3.26 39.03
N ILE A 489 -5.59 -2.56 38.87
CA ILE A 489 -4.34 -3.14 38.40
C ILE A 489 -3.34 -3.08 39.54
N TYR A 490 -2.80 -4.23 39.93
CA TYR A 490 -1.81 -4.35 40.99
C TYR A 490 -0.43 -4.50 40.38
N LEU A 491 0.57 -3.85 40.98
CA LEU A 491 1.97 -3.94 40.60
C LEU A 491 2.75 -4.59 41.75
N TYR A 492 3.47 -5.65 41.43
CA TYR A 492 4.41 -6.31 42.32
C TYR A 492 5.83 -6.17 41.76
N GLU A 493 6.78 -5.83 42.63
CA GLU A 493 8.22 -5.75 42.31
C GLU A 493 8.96 -6.66 43.30
N ASP A 494 9.81 -7.56 42.79
CA ASP A 494 10.59 -8.53 43.56
C ASP A 494 9.79 -9.33 44.60
N GLY A 495 8.53 -9.62 44.27
CA GLY A 495 7.64 -10.38 45.14
C GLY A 495 6.80 -9.57 46.13
N PHE A 496 6.98 -8.25 46.19
CA PHE A 496 6.27 -7.35 47.12
C PHE A 496 5.23 -6.49 46.40
N SER A 497 4.10 -6.25 47.04
CA SER A 497 3.04 -5.38 46.49
C SER A 497 3.49 -3.91 46.58
N VAL A 498 3.69 -3.27 45.43
CA VAL A 498 4.11 -1.86 45.33
C VAL A 498 2.91 -0.93 45.20
N SER A 499 1.92 -1.31 44.39
CA SER A 499 0.70 -0.51 44.21
C SER A 499 -0.52 -1.40 43.96
N GLU A 500 -1.63 -1.07 44.63
CA GLU A 500 -2.95 -1.70 44.42
C GLU A 500 -3.82 -0.90 43.43
N SER A 501 -3.31 0.21 42.90
CA SER A 501 -4.00 1.07 41.93
C SER A 501 -3.00 1.61 40.91
N PHE A 502 -2.17 0.73 40.37
CA PHE A 502 -1.21 1.09 39.34
C PHE A 502 -1.97 1.51 38.08
N GLU A 503 -1.64 2.68 37.54
CA GLU A 503 -2.18 3.15 36.26
C GLU A 503 -1.06 3.09 35.21
N PRO A 504 -1.07 2.07 34.32
CA PRO A 504 -0.11 2.01 33.24
C PRO A 504 -0.25 3.23 32.32
N PRO A 505 0.87 3.80 31.82
CA PRO A 505 0.81 4.95 30.97
C PRO A 505 0.07 4.61 29.67
N SER A 506 -0.90 5.45 29.32
CA SER A 506 -1.47 5.46 27.97
C SER A 506 -0.44 5.91 26.93
N LYS A 507 -0.80 5.88 25.64
CA LYS A 507 0.07 6.46 24.61
C LYS A 507 0.28 7.97 24.88
N PRO A 508 1.47 8.53 24.64
CA PRO A 508 1.68 9.98 24.66
C PRO A 508 0.63 10.70 23.78
N GLU A 509 0.07 11.82 24.24
CA GLU A 509 -1.06 12.49 23.56
C GLU A 509 -0.67 13.08 22.20
N ALA A 510 0.51 13.70 22.13
CA ALA A 510 1.02 14.33 20.92
C ALA A 510 2.55 14.30 20.88
N VAL A 511 3.07 14.12 19.67
CA VAL A 511 4.48 14.33 19.32
C VAL A 511 4.48 15.36 18.20
N THR A 512 4.81 16.60 18.54
CA THR A 512 4.86 17.72 17.60
C THR A 512 6.30 18.08 17.28
N VAL A 513 6.53 18.65 16.10
CA VAL A 513 7.85 19.10 15.69
C VAL A 513 8.02 20.55 16.09
N SER A 514 9.06 20.87 16.88
CA SER A 514 9.35 22.25 17.31
C SER A 514 10.41 22.93 16.44
N ASP A 515 11.47 22.22 16.04
CA ASP A 515 12.52 22.71 15.13
C ASP A 515 12.97 21.60 14.18
N VAL A 516 13.29 21.98 12.93
CA VAL A 516 13.78 21.07 11.90
C VAL A 516 15.12 21.58 11.40
N ASN A 517 16.12 20.72 11.44
CA ASN A 517 17.45 20.98 10.92
C ASN A 517 17.76 19.99 9.77
N HIS A 518 18.93 20.17 9.15
CA HIS A 518 19.40 19.34 8.04
C HIS A 518 19.80 17.92 8.48
N SER A 519 20.23 17.78 9.74
CA SER A 519 20.71 16.51 10.34
C SER A 519 20.07 16.21 11.70
N SER A 520 19.09 17.00 12.13
CA SER A 520 18.39 16.78 13.40
C SER A 520 16.96 17.31 13.36
N VAL A 521 16.07 16.72 14.16
CA VAL A 521 14.70 17.20 14.37
C VAL A 521 14.45 17.30 15.87
N THR A 522 13.98 18.46 16.33
CA THR A 522 13.54 18.66 17.72
C THR A 522 12.04 18.43 17.80
N LEU A 523 11.66 17.50 18.68
CA LEU A 523 10.27 17.12 18.95
C LEU A 523 9.86 17.62 20.32
N GLU A 524 8.61 18.06 20.44
CA GLU A 524 7.96 18.33 21.71
C GLU A 524 7.02 17.17 22.05
N VAL A 525 7.34 16.46 23.14
CA VAL A 525 6.58 15.29 23.59
C VAL A 525 5.64 15.68 24.71
N SER A 526 4.34 15.51 24.47
CA SER A 526 3.30 15.66 25.50
C SER A 526 3.21 14.41 26.37
N PRO A 527 2.98 14.54 27.69
CA PRO A 527 2.82 13.40 28.57
C PRO A 527 1.58 12.55 28.19
N PRO A 528 1.52 11.28 28.62
CA PRO A 528 0.34 10.47 28.40
C PRO A 528 -0.84 10.97 29.24
N ARG A 529 -2.06 10.85 28.71
CA ARG A 529 -3.29 11.31 29.38
C ARG A 529 -3.57 10.58 30.71
N PHE A 530 -3.27 9.29 30.72
CA PHE A 530 -3.43 8.39 31.87
C PHE A 530 -2.08 7.81 32.25
N GLY A 531 -1.83 7.60 33.55
CA GLY A 531 -0.58 7.04 34.06
C GLY A 531 0.65 7.94 33.90
N ALA A 532 0.48 9.28 33.83
CA ALA A 532 1.61 10.21 33.74
C ALA A 532 2.54 10.15 34.97
N ASP A 533 1.97 9.94 36.15
CA ASP A 533 2.71 9.88 37.42
C ASP A 533 3.57 8.61 37.56
N SER A 534 3.31 7.57 36.76
CA SER A 534 4.10 6.34 36.76
C SER A 534 5.27 6.35 35.76
N VAL A 535 5.41 7.42 34.97
CA VAL A 535 6.45 7.54 33.94
C VAL A 535 7.80 7.95 34.53
N ALA A 536 8.83 7.13 34.28
CA ALA A 536 10.22 7.40 34.65
C ALA A 536 11.00 8.12 33.53
N SER A 537 10.77 7.76 32.27
CA SER A 537 11.43 8.34 31.09
C SER A 537 10.56 8.17 29.83
N TYR A 538 10.98 8.77 28.71
CA TYR A 538 10.37 8.60 27.39
C TYR A 538 11.40 8.03 26.42
N SER A 539 10.95 7.23 25.45
CA SER A 539 11.78 6.83 24.31
C SER A 539 11.16 7.28 23.00
N VAL A 540 11.95 8.02 22.22
CA VAL A 540 11.60 8.46 20.87
C VAL A 540 12.19 7.46 19.89
N GLU A 541 11.33 6.92 19.03
CA GLU A 541 11.72 6.05 17.94
C GLU A 541 11.50 6.74 16.59
N TYR A 542 12.45 6.58 15.67
CA TYR A 542 12.41 7.20 14.35
C TYR A 542 12.82 6.22 13.26
N ARG A 543 12.28 6.43 12.06
CA ARG A 543 12.66 5.70 10.85
C ARG A 543 12.52 6.55 9.60
N VAL A 544 13.20 6.19 8.53
CA VAL A 544 12.94 6.76 7.21
C VAL A 544 11.61 6.23 6.68
N ARG A 545 10.82 7.10 6.04
CA ARG A 545 9.53 6.72 5.47
C ARG A 545 9.71 5.64 4.40
N GLY A 546 9.18 4.45 4.66
CA GLY A 546 9.31 3.26 3.81
C GLY A 546 10.26 2.18 4.35
N ASP A 547 11.09 2.49 5.35
CA ASP A 547 11.93 1.49 6.03
C ASP A 547 11.13 0.69 7.07
N GLU A 548 11.51 -0.57 7.29
CA GLU A 548 10.89 -1.44 8.31
C GLU A 548 11.53 -1.28 9.71
N ALA A 549 12.79 -0.84 9.80
CA ALA A 549 13.54 -0.79 11.05
C ALA A 549 13.43 0.57 11.77
N TRP A 550 13.18 0.55 13.08
CA TRP A 550 13.13 1.73 13.95
C TRP A 550 14.43 1.91 14.73
N GLN A 551 14.92 3.15 14.83
CA GLN A 551 16.02 3.55 15.71
C GLN A 551 15.47 4.22 16.96
N ARG A 552 16.21 4.21 18.09
CA ARG A 552 15.73 4.69 19.39
C ARG A 552 16.67 5.71 20.01
N GLU A 553 16.08 6.75 20.58
CA GLU A 553 16.75 7.76 21.42
C GLU A 553 16.00 7.93 22.75
N ALA A 554 16.74 7.98 23.85
CA ALA A 554 16.18 8.08 25.20
C ALA A 554 16.03 9.53 25.63
N ALA A 555 14.87 9.87 26.22
CA ALA A 555 14.54 11.20 26.72
C ALA A 555 14.17 11.12 28.22
N PRO A 556 14.94 11.75 29.13
CA PRO A 556 14.74 11.58 30.56
C PRO A 556 13.51 12.31 31.14
N LYS A 557 12.92 13.27 30.41
CA LYS A 557 11.75 14.06 30.84
C LYS A 557 10.85 14.38 29.65
N PRO A 558 9.54 14.63 29.88
CA PRO A 558 8.67 15.18 28.84
C PRO A 558 9.12 16.62 28.50
N GLY A 559 9.01 17.02 27.24
CA GLY A 559 9.49 18.32 26.74
C GLY A 559 10.20 18.18 25.39
N GLU A 560 11.17 19.08 25.14
CA GLU A 560 11.95 19.10 23.90
C GLU A 560 13.00 17.98 23.86
N VAL A 561 12.95 17.15 22.81
CA VAL A 561 13.88 16.07 22.52
C VAL A 561 14.46 16.27 21.13
N THR A 562 15.78 16.44 21.01
CA THR A 562 16.46 16.59 19.71
C THR A 562 16.99 15.26 19.23
N VAL A 563 16.42 14.72 18.15
CA VAL A 563 16.95 13.55 17.46
C VAL A 563 18.02 13.98 16.46
N SER A 564 19.25 13.49 16.61
CA SER A 564 20.41 13.89 15.80
C SER A 564 20.93 12.78 14.88
N GLY A 565 21.73 13.12 13.87
CA GLY A 565 22.32 12.15 12.91
C GLY A 565 21.37 11.72 11.78
N LEU A 566 20.34 12.52 11.48
CA LEU A 566 19.38 12.24 10.43
C LEU A 566 19.96 12.56 9.03
N ARG A 567 19.47 11.85 8.01
CA ARG A 567 19.82 12.08 6.59
C ARG A 567 19.15 13.35 6.07
N LEU A 568 19.85 14.04 5.18
CA LEU A 568 19.40 15.27 4.52
C LEU A 568 18.22 15.00 3.58
N ASP A 569 17.33 15.99 3.45
CA ASP A 569 16.19 15.97 2.54
C ASP A 569 15.33 14.69 2.58
N THR A 570 15.30 14.03 3.74
CA THR A 570 14.71 12.70 3.90
C THR A 570 13.48 12.80 4.78
N GLU A 571 12.40 12.15 4.38
CA GLU A 571 11.20 12.06 5.19
C GLU A 571 11.36 11.01 6.29
N TYR A 572 11.24 11.46 7.53
CA TYR A 572 11.24 10.64 8.72
C TYR A 572 9.85 10.56 9.34
N GLU A 573 9.56 9.41 9.92
CA GLU A 573 8.41 9.20 10.79
C GLU A 573 8.90 9.03 12.23
N PHE A 574 8.31 9.78 13.16
CA PHE A 574 8.63 9.71 14.58
C PHE A 574 7.45 9.17 15.37
N ARG A 575 7.74 8.36 16.39
CA ARG A 575 6.80 7.93 17.42
C ARG A 575 7.48 7.95 18.78
N CYS A 576 6.73 8.23 19.82
CA CYS A 576 7.25 8.26 21.19
C CYS A 576 6.49 7.26 22.06
N ARG A 577 7.11 6.75 23.11
CA ARG A 577 6.42 6.00 24.17
C ARG A 577 6.97 6.36 25.54
N ALA A 578 6.14 6.23 26.55
CA ALA A 578 6.53 6.39 27.94
C ALA A 578 7.17 5.11 28.48
N GLU A 579 8.10 5.23 29.42
CA GLU A 579 8.78 4.12 30.11
C GLU A 579 8.60 4.29 31.63
N THR A 580 8.24 3.23 32.33
CA THR A 580 8.04 3.15 33.79
C THR A 580 9.04 2.16 34.40
N SER A 581 9.13 2.08 35.74
CA SER A 581 9.92 1.03 36.41
C SER A 581 9.49 -0.37 35.95
N ALA A 582 8.18 -0.57 35.81
CA ALA A 582 7.59 -1.86 35.46
C ALA A 582 7.64 -2.23 33.97
N GLY A 583 7.95 -1.29 33.06
CA GLY A 583 7.96 -1.58 31.61
C GLY A 583 7.70 -0.36 30.72
N VAL A 584 7.48 -0.61 29.43
CA VAL A 584 7.22 0.45 28.43
C VAL A 584 5.74 0.54 28.06
N GLY A 585 5.24 1.74 27.85
CA GLY A 585 3.89 2.02 27.36
C GLY A 585 3.76 1.85 25.83
N PRO A 586 2.52 1.94 25.30
CA PRO A 586 2.28 1.89 23.87
C PRO A 586 2.85 3.12 23.14
N HIS A 587 3.17 2.94 21.86
CA HIS A 587 3.62 4.05 21.00
C HIS A 587 2.51 5.08 20.76
N SER A 588 2.92 6.35 20.63
CA SER A 588 2.10 7.45 20.15
C SER A 588 1.67 7.22 18.70
N ASP A 589 0.68 7.99 18.25
CA ASP A 589 0.45 8.12 16.82
C ASP A 589 1.69 8.76 16.18
N LEU A 590 1.90 8.48 14.88
CA LEU A 590 3.02 9.05 14.13
C LEU A 590 2.89 10.57 14.09
N SER A 591 4.00 11.30 14.25
CA SER A 591 4.06 12.78 14.17
C SER A 591 3.71 13.37 12.79
N GLY A 592 3.29 12.55 11.83
CA GLY A 592 3.33 12.86 10.40
C GLY A 592 4.75 12.68 9.82
N SER A 593 4.87 12.72 8.49
CA SER A 593 6.17 12.67 7.83
C SER A 593 6.85 14.04 7.93
N VAL A 594 8.03 14.07 8.53
CA VAL A 594 8.84 15.28 8.69
C VAL A 594 10.04 15.16 7.77
N ARG A 595 10.17 16.07 6.82
CA ARG A 595 11.33 16.13 5.92
C ARG A 595 12.41 16.99 6.58
N THR A 596 13.59 16.43 6.77
CA THR A 596 14.76 17.19 7.21
C THR A 596 15.11 18.26 6.18
N LEU A 597 15.78 19.33 6.61
CA LEU A 597 16.11 20.43 5.69
C LEU A 597 16.98 19.94 4.52
N PRO A 598 16.83 20.56 3.34
CA PRO A 598 17.46 20.09 2.11
C PRO A 598 18.99 20.18 2.13
N CYS A 599 19.56 21.04 2.97
CA CYS A 599 20.99 21.24 3.08
C CYS A 599 21.39 21.85 4.42
N CYS A 600 22.67 21.72 4.77
CA CYS A 600 23.23 22.43 5.92
C CYS A 600 23.23 23.95 5.69
N PRO A 601 23.30 24.78 6.74
CA PRO A 601 23.45 26.23 6.58
C PRO A 601 24.68 26.57 5.71
N PRO A 602 24.63 27.67 4.93
CA PRO A 602 25.81 28.20 4.25
C PRO A 602 26.95 28.51 5.21
N GLY A 603 28.18 28.46 4.70
CA GLY A 603 29.37 28.86 5.46
C GLY A 603 29.28 30.32 5.94
N LYS A 604 30.05 30.66 6.97
CA LYS A 604 30.07 32.03 7.50
C LYS A 604 30.43 33.02 6.37
N PRO A 605 29.64 34.09 6.14
CA PRO A 605 29.93 35.04 5.08
C PRO A 605 31.26 35.77 5.34
N ARG A 606 32.14 35.71 4.34
CA ARG A 606 33.38 36.48 4.22
C ARG A 606 33.04 37.84 3.60
N LEU A 607 33.40 38.90 4.30
CA LEU A 607 33.06 40.27 3.94
C LEU A 607 34.31 41.02 3.48
N GLN A 608 34.31 41.53 2.25
CA GLN A 608 35.35 42.41 1.71
C GLN A 608 34.79 43.83 1.54
N PRO A 609 35.21 44.78 2.38
CA PRO A 609 34.68 46.14 2.36
C PRO A 609 35.38 47.01 1.31
N ASN A 610 34.58 47.69 0.48
CA ASN A 610 34.99 48.81 -0.36
C ASN A 610 34.45 50.13 0.24
N SER A 611 34.63 51.24 -0.45
CA SER A 611 34.24 52.57 0.04
C SER A 611 32.72 52.80 0.10
N SER A 612 31.94 52.16 -0.77
CA SER A 612 30.47 52.27 -0.83
C SER A 612 29.74 50.94 -1.03
N GLU A 613 30.48 49.83 -1.00
CA GLU A 613 29.97 48.49 -1.30
C GLU A 613 30.66 47.46 -0.37
N ILE A 614 29.97 46.38 -0.01
CA ILE A 614 30.57 45.22 0.65
C ILE A 614 30.38 44.02 -0.28
N SER A 615 31.49 43.43 -0.72
CA SER A 615 31.47 42.15 -1.42
C SER A 615 31.36 41.03 -0.39
N VAL A 616 30.25 40.32 -0.41
CA VAL A 616 29.94 39.20 0.47
C VAL A 616 30.16 37.92 -0.32
N SER A 617 30.94 37.00 0.23
CA SER A 617 31.08 35.64 -0.33
C SER A 617 30.91 34.64 0.79
N TRP A 618 30.32 33.50 0.51
CA TRP A 618 30.15 32.42 1.48
C TRP A 618 30.45 31.10 0.80
N GLU A 619 30.79 30.11 1.61
CA GLU A 619 30.90 28.75 1.11
C GLU A 619 29.49 28.18 0.94
N PRO A 620 29.22 27.46 -0.17
CA PRO A 620 27.95 26.75 -0.33
C PRO A 620 27.79 25.73 0.81
N PRO A 621 26.56 25.27 1.09
CA PRO A 621 26.34 24.17 2.02
C PRO A 621 27.29 23.01 1.74
N ALA A 622 28.04 22.59 2.76
CA ALA A 622 28.97 21.46 2.67
C ALA A 622 28.25 20.14 2.39
N GLU A 623 26.99 20.03 2.83
CA GLU A 623 26.16 18.86 2.63
C GLU A 623 24.82 19.25 2.00
N LEU A 624 24.51 18.60 0.89
CA LEU A 624 23.26 18.70 0.13
C LEU A 624 22.54 17.35 0.17
N GLY A 625 21.23 17.37 0.26
CA GLY A 625 20.41 16.17 0.10
C GLY A 625 20.56 15.55 -1.29
N PRO A 626 20.32 14.23 -1.42
CA PRO A 626 20.29 13.58 -2.73
C PRO A 626 19.21 14.25 -3.59
N ASP A 627 19.58 14.68 -4.80
CA ASP A 627 18.71 15.39 -5.77
C ASP A 627 18.28 16.82 -5.38
N VAL A 628 18.90 17.42 -4.36
CA VAL A 628 18.71 18.83 -4.00
C VAL A 628 19.68 19.73 -4.75
N HIS A 629 19.15 20.78 -5.39
CA HIS A 629 19.95 21.85 -5.98
C HIS A 629 19.63 23.19 -5.33
N VAL A 630 20.66 23.93 -4.94
CA VAL A 630 20.50 25.32 -4.48
C VAL A 630 20.17 26.18 -5.69
N LEU A 631 18.98 26.79 -5.70
CA LEU A 631 18.52 27.68 -6.78
C LEU A 631 18.98 29.12 -6.56
N SER A 632 18.90 29.60 -5.32
CA SER A 632 19.35 30.94 -4.96
C SER A 632 19.76 31.01 -3.49
N TYR A 633 20.34 32.14 -3.10
CA TYR A 633 20.71 32.46 -1.72
C TYR A 633 20.02 33.77 -1.33
N VAL A 634 19.50 33.84 -0.11
CA VAL A 634 18.94 35.05 0.46
C VAL A 634 19.96 35.62 1.45
N VAL A 635 20.57 36.75 1.10
CA VAL A 635 21.51 37.50 1.93
C VAL A 635 20.73 38.54 2.71
N GLU A 636 20.78 38.46 4.03
CA GLU A 636 20.10 39.39 4.92
C GLU A 636 21.13 40.29 5.62
N PHE A 637 20.91 41.61 5.59
CA PHE A 637 21.82 42.57 6.21
C PHE A 637 21.09 43.68 6.97
N THR A 638 21.75 44.22 7.99
CA THR A 638 21.23 45.34 8.79
C THR A 638 22.34 46.20 9.38
N LYS A 639 22.02 47.44 9.77
CA LYS A 639 22.96 48.34 10.47
C LYS A 639 23.12 47.89 11.92
N ALA A 640 24.32 48.01 12.47
CA ALA A 640 24.63 47.58 13.83
C ALA A 640 24.15 48.60 14.91
N ASP A 641 22.84 48.86 15.01
CA ASP A 641 22.25 49.70 16.07
C ASP A 641 21.66 48.86 17.24
N LYS A 642 21.60 49.44 18.46
CA LYS A 642 21.23 48.74 19.70
C LYS A 642 19.70 48.58 19.88
N LYS A 643 19.27 47.30 19.90
CA LYS A 643 18.07 46.67 20.53
C LYS A 643 16.70 47.35 20.38
N GLU A 644 16.00 47.01 19.28
CA GLU A 644 14.63 46.45 19.18
C GLU A 644 14.43 46.01 17.72
N GLU A 645 13.52 45.06 17.45
CA GLU A 645 13.33 44.29 16.19
C GLU A 645 14.19 44.72 14.98
N ARG A 646 15.31 44.01 14.78
CA ARG A 646 16.20 44.23 13.63
C ARG A 646 15.43 43.98 12.34
N VAL A 647 15.09 45.04 11.61
CA VAL A 647 14.57 44.92 10.25
C VAL A 647 15.74 44.48 9.35
N TRP A 648 15.67 43.24 8.89
CA TRP A 648 16.63 42.68 7.95
C TRP A 648 16.26 43.10 6.53
N LYS A 649 17.18 43.76 5.84
CA LYS A 649 17.07 43.98 4.39
C LYS A 649 17.56 42.74 3.68
N GLN A 650 16.83 42.27 2.67
CA GLN A 650 17.15 41.05 1.94
C GLN A 650 17.65 41.37 0.53
N VAL A 651 18.67 40.64 0.08
CA VAL A 651 19.17 40.63 -1.29
C VAL A 651 19.22 39.18 -1.75
N THR A 652 18.55 38.88 -2.84
CA THR A 652 18.60 37.55 -3.46
C THR A 652 19.83 37.47 -4.36
N ALA A 653 20.63 36.43 -4.19
CA ALA A 653 21.85 36.16 -4.94
C ALA A 653 21.74 34.81 -5.65
N GLY A 654 22.00 34.76 -6.95
CA GLY A 654 22.00 33.51 -7.72
C GLY A 654 23.27 32.66 -7.56
N SER A 655 24.26 33.13 -6.79
CA SER A 655 25.55 32.46 -6.61
C SER A 655 26.08 32.67 -5.18
N GLY A 656 27.13 31.96 -4.77
CA GLY A 656 27.76 32.04 -3.44
C GLY A 656 28.45 33.38 -3.10
N LYS A 657 28.08 34.43 -3.85
CA LYS A 657 28.73 35.73 -3.93
C LYS A 657 27.65 36.79 -4.20
N SER A 658 27.70 37.90 -3.47
CA SER A 658 26.78 39.03 -3.63
C SER A 658 27.46 40.34 -3.28
N VAL A 659 27.05 41.43 -3.91
CA VAL A 659 27.53 42.78 -3.59
C VAL A 659 26.40 43.56 -2.95
N ILE A 660 26.64 44.04 -1.73
CA ILE A 660 25.72 44.96 -1.05
C ILE A 660 26.17 46.38 -1.39
N SER A 661 25.41 47.06 -2.25
CA SER A 661 25.71 48.42 -2.73
C SER A 661 24.94 49.52 -2.00
N GLY A 662 25.40 50.77 -2.13
CA GLY A 662 24.74 51.94 -1.55
C GLY A 662 24.98 52.08 -0.04
N LEU A 663 26.11 51.55 0.43
CA LEU A 663 26.50 51.61 1.83
C LEU A 663 27.22 52.94 2.10
N GLN A 664 27.00 53.45 3.31
CA GLN A 664 27.71 54.63 3.79
C GLN A 664 29.17 54.26 4.08
N SER A 665 30.11 55.07 3.58
CA SER A 665 31.53 54.93 3.89
C SER A 665 31.74 54.95 5.41
N GLU A 666 32.78 54.25 5.87
CA GLU A 666 33.13 54.18 7.30
C GLU A 666 31.98 53.71 8.26
N THR A 667 31.02 52.88 7.82
CA THR A 667 29.88 52.38 8.64
C THR A 667 29.88 50.85 8.83
N GLU A 668 29.50 50.35 10.01
CA GLU A 668 29.45 48.91 10.35
C GLU A 668 28.09 48.25 9.99
N TYR A 669 28.15 47.08 9.34
CA TYR A 669 26.96 46.27 8.96
C TYR A 669 27.08 44.82 9.44
N VAL A 670 25.94 44.18 9.74
CA VAL A 670 25.83 42.75 10.07
C VAL A 670 25.12 42.00 8.94
N VAL A 671 25.66 40.86 8.51
CA VAL A 671 25.18 40.07 7.36
C VAL A 671 25.04 38.59 7.74
N ARG A 672 23.96 37.93 7.29
CA ARG A 672 23.74 36.48 7.34
C ARG A 672 23.15 35.96 6.03
N VAL A 673 23.27 34.66 5.75
CA VAL A 673 22.87 34.06 4.46
C VAL A 673 22.08 32.77 4.69
N ARG A 674 21.05 32.51 3.88
CA ARG A 674 20.37 31.20 3.79
C ARG A 674 20.21 30.76 2.33
N CYS A 675 20.16 29.46 2.09
CA CYS A 675 19.88 28.89 0.76
C CYS A 675 18.39 28.78 0.50
N ASP A 676 18.02 28.89 -0.78
CA ASP A 676 16.72 28.54 -1.34
C ASP A 676 16.94 27.40 -2.35
N CYS A 677 16.37 26.24 -2.03
CA CYS A 677 16.46 25.02 -2.84
C CYS A 677 15.16 24.75 -3.64
N GLY A 678 14.35 25.79 -3.89
CA GLY A 678 13.15 25.69 -4.69
C GLY A 678 12.07 24.82 -4.08
N ALA A 679 11.71 23.74 -4.78
CA ALA A 679 10.66 22.81 -4.33
C ALA A 679 11.00 22.10 -3.01
N SER A 680 12.29 21.94 -2.68
CA SER A 680 12.75 21.35 -1.41
C SER A 680 12.83 22.35 -0.25
N GLY A 681 12.55 23.64 -0.49
CA GLY A 681 12.49 24.68 0.53
C GLY A 681 13.83 25.36 0.87
N ASN A 682 13.84 26.14 1.96
CA ASN A 682 15.00 26.96 2.37
C ASN A 682 15.86 26.26 3.43
N SER A 683 17.17 26.57 3.46
CA SER A 683 18.05 26.17 4.57
C SER A 683 17.84 27.05 5.81
N LYS A 684 18.42 26.61 6.93
CA LYS A 684 18.61 27.45 8.12
C LYS A 684 19.68 28.53 7.86
N GLU A 685 19.63 29.64 8.59
CA GLU A 685 20.51 30.80 8.40
C GLU A 685 21.96 30.53 8.84
N SER A 686 22.91 31.17 8.16
CA SER A 686 24.34 31.14 8.49
C SER A 686 24.63 31.92 9.78
N VAL A 687 25.81 31.66 10.36
CA VAL A 687 26.37 32.52 11.40
C VAL A 687 26.54 33.95 10.85
N SER A 688 26.16 34.97 11.62
CA SER A 688 26.27 36.36 11.18
C SER A 688 27.73 36.86 11.19
N ALA A 689 28.09 37.73 10.25
CA ALA A 689 29.40 38.41 10.18
C ALA A 689 29.23 39.93 10.13
N SER A 690 30.20 40.69 10.66
CA SER A 690 30.19 42.17 10.64
C SER A 690 31.47 42.76 10.02
N VAL A 691 31.34 43.93 9.36
CA VAL A 691 32.47 44.66 8.71
C VAL A 691 32.17 46.16 8.53
N SER A 692 33.23 46.96 8.31
CA SER A 692 33.17 48.41 8.01
C SER A 692 33.83 48.78 6.65
N THR A 693 33.26 49.74 5.92
CA THR A 693 33.65 50.24 4.57
C THR A 693 34.92 51.16 4.53
N THR A 694 35.66 51.26 3.40
CA THR A 694 37.03 51.86 3.22
C THR A 694 37.14 53.26 2.50
N LYS A 695 38.35 53.79 2.20
CA LYS A 695 38.64 55.15 1.60
C LYS A 695 39.23 55.06 0.16
N ARG A 696 39.05 56.06 -0.74
CA ARG A 696 39.32 56.03 -2.22
C ARG A 696 40.63 56.78 -2.66
N GLU A 697 41.44 56.27 -3.63
CA GLU A 697 42.80 56.77 -4.01
C GLU A 697 43.05 57.41 -5.43
N PHE A 698 42.46 56.98 -6.56
CA PHE A 698 42.68 57.60 -7.92
C PHE A 698 41.38 58.06 -8.60
N ALA A 699 41.47 59.00 -9.57
CA ALA A 699 40.32 59.60 -10.25
C ALA A 699 39.86 58.92 -11.56
N ARG A 700 40.76 58.41 -12.44
CA ARG A 700 40.43 57.76 -13.73
C ARG A 700 41.29 56.53 -14.05
N LEU A 701 40.68 55.48 -14.64
CA LEU A 701 41.32 54.19 -14.93
C LEU A 701 42.23 54.19 -16.17
N ALA A 702 41.86 54.91 -17.24
CA ALA A 702 42.63 54.93 -18.50
C ALA A 702 44.10 55.37 -18.31
N GLU A 703 44.34 56.32 -17.41
CA GLU A 703 45.68 56.84 -17.08
C GLU A 703 46.54 55.77 -16.37
N HIS A 704 45.94 54.99 -15.48
CA HIS A 704 46.61 53.87 -14.82
C HIS A 704 47.03 52.80 -15.84
N LEU A 705 46.15 52.47 -16.80
CA LEU A 705 46.42 51.47 -17.84
C LEU A 705 47.53 51.89 -18.82
N LYS A 706 47.65 53.19 -19.12
CA LYS A 706 48.77 53.73 -19.93
C LYS A 706 50.13 53.43 -19.30
N HIS A 707 50.24 53.56 -17.97
CA HIS A 707 51.51 53.37 -17.24
C HIS A 707 51.98 51.89 -17.24
N ILE A 708 51.07 50.93 -17.38
CA ILE A 708 51.38 49.49 -17.31
C ILE A 708 51.43 48.79 -18.68
N SER A 709 51.09 49.48 -19.78
CA SER A 709 50.95 48.89 -21.12
C SER A 709 52.18 49.10 -22.02
N LYS A 710 52.41 48.21 -23.01
CA LYS A 710 53.57 48.27 -23.93
C LYS A 710 53.25 49.12 -25.17
N LYS A 711 54.11 50.10 -25.50
CA LYS A 711 53.95 50.97 -26.69
C LYS A 711 54.25 50.21 -28.00
N MET A 712 53.39 50.33 -29.01
CA MET A 712 53.52 49.67 -30.33
C MET A 712 54.08 50.58 -31.42
N ASN A 713 53.52 51.78 -31.59
CA ASN A 713 53.98 52.78 -32.57
C ASN A 713 54.12 54.17 -31.92
N SER A 714 54.92 55.04 -32.54
CA SER A 714 55.16 56.42 -32.10
C SER A 714 54.37 57.47 -32.88
N GLU A 715 53.53 57.02 -33.82
CA GLU A 715 52.64 57.86 -34.62
C GLU A 715 51.53 58.47 -33.74
N ALA A 716 50.90 59.54 -34.25
CA ALA A 716 49.81 60.24 -33.61
C ALA A 716 48.47 59.61 -34.02
N PRO A 717 47.62 59.11 -33.09
CA PRO A 717 47.84 58.89 -31.65
C PRO A 717 48.65 57.61 -31.35
N SER A 718 49.38 57.60 -30.23
CA SER A 718 50.26 56.47 -29.86
C SER A 718 49.45 55.22 -29.46
N CYS A 719 49.65 54.10 -30.15
CA CYS A 719 48.96 52.85 -29.83
C CYS A 719 49.75 52.01 -28.82
N PHE A 720 49.04 51.51 -27.79
CA PHE A 720 49.56 50.63 -26.76
C PHE A 720 48.89 49.25 -26.86
N LYS A 721 49.70 48.19 -26.75
CA LYS A 721 49.20 46.83 -26.62
C LYS A 721 48.82 46.58 -25.16
N LEU A 722 47.56 46.21 -24.92
CA LEU A 722 47.11 45.77 -23.61
C LEU A 722 47.72 44.40 -23.30
N SER A 723 48.29 44.26 -22.10
CA SER A 723 48.80 42.98 -21.61
C SER A 723 47.62 42.08 -21.25
N LEU A 724 47.55 40.91 -21.90
CA LEU A 724 46.56 39.86 -21.62
C LEU A 724 47.29 38.62 -21.09
N GLU A 725 46.67 37.91 -20.15
CA GLU A 725 47.14 36.62 -19.65
C GLU A 725 46.49 35.51 -20.50
N GLU A 726 47.29 34.66 -21.14
CA GLU A 726 46.81 33.48 -21.89
C GLU A 726 46.52 32.34 -20.93
N GLU A 727 45.33 31.76 -21.06
CA GLU A 727 44.86 30.62 -20.26
C GLU A 727 45.08 29.33 -21.07
N ASP A 728 45.79 28.35 -20.50
CA ASP A 728 46.06 27.05 -21.16
C ASP A 728 44.83 26.15 -21.00
N VAL A 729 44.13 25.87 -22.10
CA VAL A 729 42.84 25.16 -22.10
C VAL A 729 42.90 23.98 -23.06
N ASP A 730 42.51 22.78 -22.60
CA ASP A 730 42.51 21.52 -23.37
C ASP A 730 41.30 21.43 -24.33
N ILE A 731 41.13 22.45 -25.18
CA ILE A 731 40.06 22.53 -26.18
C ILE A 731 40.71 22.63 -27.57
N ASP A 732 40.82 21.49 -28.25
CA ASP A 732 41.39 21.38 -29.60
C ASP A 732 40.70 22.34 -30.59
N GLY A 733 41.42 23.41 -30.97
CA GLY A 733 40.98 24.47 -31.90
C GLY A 733 40.49 25.79 -31.29
N CYS A 734 40.70 26.06 -29.98
CA CYS A 734 40.27 27.31 -29.30
C CYS A 734 41.37 27.96 -28.43
N ARG A 735 41.37 29.30 -28.27
CA ARG A 735 42.29 30.06 -27.40
C ARG A 735 41.57 31.05 -26.47
N MET A 736 42.09 31.28 -25.26
CA MET A 736 41.44 32.13 -24.24
C MET A 736 42.41 33.12 -23.57
N PHE A 737 41.95 34.37 -23.38
CA PHE A 737 42.73 35.48 -22.82
C PHE A 737 41.97 36.26 -21.74
N ASN A 738 42.64 36.68 -20.66
CA ASN A 738 42.07 37.42 -19.52
C ASN A 738 42.66 38.84 -19.34
N PHE A 739 41.82 39.81 -18.98
CA PHE A 739 42.20 41.20 -18.65
C PHE A 739 41.63 41.62 -17.28
N GLY A 740 42.51 42.00 -16.35
CA GLY A 740 42.16 42.47 -15.00
C GLY A 740 41.81 41.35 -14.01
N LYS A 741 41.79 41.67 -12.70
CA LYS A 741 41.43 40.71 -11.65
C LYS A 741 39.94 40.34 -11.74
N GLU A 742 39.62 39.09 -11.42
CA GLU A 742 38.23 38.59 -11.42
C GLU A 742 37.29 39.49 -10.61
N SER A 743 36.15 39.81 -11.21
CA SER A 743 35.15 40.71 -10.65
C SER A 743 33.89 39.93 -10.27
N MET A 744 33.23 40.38 -9.19
CA MET A 744 31.95 39.84 -8.72
C MET A 744 30.75 40.40 -9.50
N ARG A 745 31.00 41.37 -10.41
CA ARG A 745 29.97 41.98 -11.23
C ARG A 745 29.54 41.03 -12.33
N GLN A 746 28.30 41.21 -12.79
CA GLN A 746 27.73 40.43 -13.89
C GLN A 746 28.69 40.43 -15.09
N ASN A 747 28.88 39.28 -15.73
CA ASN A 747 29.66 39.14 -16.94
C ASN A 747 28.71 39.00 -18.13
N ARG A 748 28.97 39.74 -19.22
CA ARG A 748 28.16 39.72 -20.44
C ARG A 748 28.96 39.10 -21.59
N THR A 749 28.49 37.99 -22.13
CA THR A 749 29.16 37.25 -23.20
C THR A 749 28.57 37.58 -24.57
N ILE A 750 29.41 38.04 -25.49
CA ILE A 750 29.04 38.34 -26.88
C ILE A 750 29.81 37.46 -27.86
N MET A 751 29.15 37.00 -28.93
CA MET A 751 29.77 36.23 -30.00
C MET A 751 29.72 37.00 -31.32
N LEU A 752 30.87 37.25 -31.94
CA LEU A 752 30.98 37.99 -33.19
C LEU A 752 31.04 37.04 -34.38
N LEU A 753 30.07 37.16 -35.29
CA LEU A 753 29.91 36.33 -36.49
C LEU A 753 29.88 37.19 -37.74
N GLY A 754 30.56 36.80 -38.81
CA GLY A 754 30.51 37.53 -40.07
C GLY A 754 31.52 37.02 -41.08
N ALA A 755 31.30 37.34 -42.35
CA ALA A 755 32.20 36.95 -43.44
C ALA A 755 33.62 37.53 -43.23
N THR A 756 34.60 36.93 -43.93
CA THR A 756 35.95 37.47 -44.00
C THR A 756 35.91 38.91 -44.56
N GLY A 757 36.61 39.84 -43.91
CA GLY A 757 36.63 41.26 -44.29
C GLY A 757 35.51 42.14 -43.70
N ALA A 758 34.59 41.60 -42.89
CA ALA A 758 33.48 42.39 -42.32
C ALA A 758 33.89 43.42 -41.23
N GLY A 759 35.14 43.43 -40.77
CA GLY A 759 35.64 44.41 -39.77
C GLY A 759 35.50 43.98 -38.30
N LYS A 760 35.43 42.66 -38.01
CA LYS A 760 35.27 42.10 -36.66
C LYS A 760 36.38 42.52 -35.69
N SER A 761 37.63 42.29 -36.06
CA SER A 761 38.81 42.57 -35.23
C SER A 761 38.99 44.08 -34.96
N THR A 762 38.71 44.93 -35.95
CA THR A 762 38.69 46.39 -35.78
C THR A 762 37.62 46.85 -34.78
N LEU A 763 36.45 46.19 -34.77
CA LEU A 763 35.37 46.50 -33.83
C LEU A 763 35.74 46.13 -32.38
N ILE A 764 36.42 45.01 -32.16
CA ILE A 764 36.92 44.60 -30.84
C ILE A 764 37.88 45.66 -30.27
N ASN A 765 38.79 46.17 -31.11
CA ASN A 765 39.69 47.27 -30.74
C ASN A 765 38.92 48.58 -30.41
N GLY A 766 37.79 48.84 -31.08
CA GLY A 766 36.92 49.98 -30.74
C GLY A 766 36.24 49.83 -29.38
N MET A 767 35.72 48.63 -29.08
CA MET A 767 35.03 48.34 -27.82
C MET A 767 35.93 48.55 -26.61
N ILE A 768 37.19 48.08 -26.65
CA ILE A 768 38.09 48.17 -25.50
C ILE A 768 38.44 49.63 -25.12
N ASN A 769 38.65 50.51 -26.11
CA ASN A 769 38.93 51.93 -25.85
C ASN A 769 37.76 52.64 -25.16
N TYR A 770 36.53 52.28 -25.54
CA TYR A 770 35.34 52.79 -24.86
C TYR A 770 35.20 52.27 -23.43
N ILE A 771 35.38 50.96 -23.20
CA ILE A 771 35.22 50.30 -21.89
C ILE A 771 36.15 50.92 -20.83
N VAL A 772 37.43 51.12 -21.18
CA VAL A 772 38.44 51.65 -20.25
C VAL A 772 38.37 53.17 -20.08
N GLY A 773 37.50 53.85 -20.84
CA GLY A 773 37.20 55.27 -20.67
C GLY A 773 38.19 56.23 -21.35
N VAL A 774 38.74 55.85 -22.51
CA VAL A 774 39.55 56.73 -23.36
C VAL A 774 38.68 57.85 -23.94
N GLU A 775 39.19 59.08 -23.92
CA GLU A 775 38.56 60.26 -24.49
C GLU A 775 39.26 60.72 -25.77
N TRP A 776 38.54 61.48 -26.60
CA TRP A 776 39.09 62.04 -27.86
C TRP A 776 40.41 62.78 -27.64
N LYS A 777 40.49 63.55 -26.55
CA LYS A 777 41.64 64.38 -26.15
C LYS A 777 42.87 63.58 -25.69
N ASP A 778 42.71 62.28 -25.40
CA ASP A 778 43.83 61.44 -24.99
C ASP A 778 44.79 61.23 -26.18
N ASP A 779 46.10 61.36 -25.95
CA ASP A 779 47.15 61.18 -26.96
C ASP A 779 47.48 59.70 -27.26
N PHE A 780 46.71 58.78 -26.70
CA PHE A 780 46.96 57.34 -26.72
C PHE A 780 45.70 56.52 -27.06
N ARG A 781 45.90 55.36 -27.67
CA ARG A 781 44.85 54.36 -27.97
C ARG A 781 45.34 52.97 -27.58
N PHE A 782 44.41 52.06 -27.28
CA PHE A 782 44.73 50.66 -26.99
C PHE A 782 44.38 49.73 -28.15
N LYS A 783 45.22 48.72 -28.40
CA LYS A 783 44.94 47.61 -29.32
C LYS A 783 44.96 46.29 -28.54
N LEU A 784 43.94 45.48 -28.78
CA LEU A 784 43.73 44.16 -28.18
C LEU A 784 44.03 43.04 -29.18
N VAL A 785 43.66 43.24 -30.46
CA VAL A 785 43.97 42.33 -31.59
C VAL A 785 44.98 43.00 -32.53
N ASP A 786 46.05 42.28 -32.89
CA ASP A 786 47.14 42.75 -33.76
C ASP A 786 47.10 42.03 -35.12
N GLU A 787 46.76 42.75 -36.19
CA GLU A 787 46.64 42.23 -37.56
C GLU A 787 47.99 42.42 -38.29
N GLY A 788 48.73 41.33 -38.52
CA GLY A 788 49.98 41.38 -39.29
C GLY A 788 49.74 41.80 -40.74
N GLN A 789 50.55 42.73 -41.27
CA GLN A 789 50.40 43.33 -42.61
C GLN A 789 50.59 42.35 -43.82
N SER A 790 50.67 41.03 -43.62
CA SER A 790 51.23 40.07 -44.60
C SER A 790 50.29 38.98 -45.17
N LYS A 791 48.96 39.03 -44.96
CA LYS A 791 48.02 38.04 -45.53
C LYS A 791 46.95 38.67 -46.45
N SER A 792 46.60 37.99 -47.55
CA SER A 792 45.62 38.47 -48.54
C SER A 792 44.22 38.62 -47.93
N GLN A 793 43.44 39.61 -48.38
CA GLN A 793 42.07 39.87 -47.87
C GLN A 793 41.04 38.76 -48.18
N ALA A 794 41.39 37.79 -49.04
CA ALA A 794 40.48 36.73 -49.47
C ALA A 794 40.45 35.51 -48.53
N GLU A 795 41.45 35.33 -47.66
CA GLU A 795 41.52 34.23 -46.69
C GLU A 795 41.23 34.73 -45.26
N SER A 796 40.49 33.95 -44.46
CA SER A 796 40.26 34.29 -43.04
C SER A 796 41.58 34.39 -42.27
N GLN A 797 41.86 35.56 -41.67
CA GLN A 797 43.11 35.81 -40.93
C GLN A 797 43.19 35.03 -39.60
N THR A 798 42.04 34.75 -38.98
CA THR A 798 41.91 33.88 -37.81
C THR A 798 41.60 32.44 -38.26
N SER A 799 42.33 31.47 -37.70
CA SER A 799 42.22 30.04 -38.05
C SER A 799 41.54 29.18 -36.97
N GLU A 800 41.43 29.74 -35.76
CA GLU A 800 40.91 29.14 -34.52
C GLU A 800 39.94 30.14 -33.85
N VAL A 801 39.00 29.64 -33.04
CA VAL A 801 38.07 30.49 -32.27
C VAL A 801 38.79 31.06 -31.05
N THR A 802 38.70 32.38 -30.82
CA THR A 802 39.42 33.07 -29.74
C THR A 802 38.44 33.76 -28.77
N VAL A 803 38.68 33.65 -27.46
CA VAL A 803 37.82 34.23 -26.41
C VAL A 803 38.60 35.25 -25.57
N TYR A 804 38.06 36.46 -25.43
CA TYR A 804 38.63 37.54 -24.62
C TYR A 804 37.74 37.87 -23.42
N ARG A 805 38.22 37.68 -22.19
CA ARG A 805 37.51 37.97 -20.94
C ARG A 805 38.00 39.28 -20.32
N LEU A 806 37.14 40.30 -20.32
CA LEU A 806 37.41 41.65 -19.80
C LEU A 806 36.72 41.83 -18.43
N ASN A 807 37.48 41.67 -17.34
CA ASN A 807 36.94 41.74 -15.98
C ASN A 807 36.74 43.18 -15.49
N HIS A 808 35.54 43.51 -14.98
CA HIS A 808 35.19 44.86 -14.53
C HIS A 808 36.13 45.40 -13.45
N GLN A 809 36.77 46.54 -13.73
CA GLN A 809 37.59 47.30 -12.79
C GLN A 809 36.91 48.61 -12.39
N GLU A 810 37.28 49.17 -11.23
CA GLU A 810 36.82 50.50 -10.83
C GLU A 810 37.26 51.55 -11.87
N GLY A 811 36.29 52.26 -12.46
CA GLY A 811 36.51 53.24 -13.54
C GLY A 811 36.16 52.76 -14.95
N PHE A 812 35.67 51.52 -15.12
CA PHE A 812 35.01 51.11 -16.38
C PHE A 812 33.80 52.01 -16.67
N ARG A 813 33.57 52.34 -17.95
CA ARG A 813 32.35 53.06 -18.37
C ARG A 813 31.09 52.20 -18.34
N ILE A 814 31.27 50.88 -18.27
CA ILE A 814 30.19 49.90 -18.22
C ILE A 814 30.11 49.27 -16.82
N PRO A 815 28.91 48.93 -16.31
CA PRO A 815 28.75 48.41 -14.95
C PRO A 815 28.99 46.89 -14.80
N PHE A 816 29.42 46.21 -15.86
CA PHE A 816 29.58 44.75 -15.95
C PHE A 816 30.91 44.34 -16.62
N SER A 817 31.34 43.09 -16.44
CA SER A 817 32.44 42.46 -17.18
C SER A 817 31.96 42.03 -18.58
N VAL A 818 32.86 41.91 -19.55
CA VAL A 818 32.48 41.51 -20.94
C VAL A 818 33.38 40.39 -21.45
N THR A 819 32.77 39.34 -21.99
CA THR A 819 33.48 38.25 -22.68
C THR A 819 33.17 38.30 -24.17
N VAL A 820 34.19 38.33 -25.03
CA VAL A 820 34.06 38.43 -26.49
C VAL A 820 34.57 37.15 -27.16
N VAL A 821 33.69 36.43 -27.84
CA VAL A 821 34.02 35.25 -28.67
C VAL A 821 34.19 35.69 -30.12
N ASP A 822 35.43 35.69 -30.60
CA ASP A 822 35.79 36.00 -31.98
C ASP A 822 35.86 34.73 -32.84
N THR A 823 35.08 34.69 -33.93
CA THR A 823 35.00 33.52 -34.82
C THR A 823 35.69 33.76 -36.17
N PRO A 824 36.34 32.74 -36.76
CA PRO A 824 36.82 32.80 -38.14
C PRO A 824 35.69 33.10 -39.15
N GLY A 825 36.05 33.65 -40.31
CA GLY A 825 35.07 33.94 -41.37
C GLY A 825 34.45 32.66 -41.95
N PHE A 826 33.11 32.55 -41.91
CA PHE A 826 32.34 31.49 -42.59
C PHE A 826 32.19 31.79 -44.09
N GLY A 827 32.21 30.75 -44.94
CA GLY A 827 32.02 30.89 -46.39
C GLY A 827 33.25 31.38 -47.18
N ASP A 828 34.45 31.06 -46.69
CA ASP A 828 35.73 31.31 -47.36
C ASP A 828 35.96 30.35 -48.57
N THR A 829 36.95 30.62 -49.41
CA THR A 829 37.39 29.87 -50.60
C THR A 829 37.62 28.36 -50.38
N ARG A 830 37.77 27.93 -49.12
CA ARG A 830 37.99 26.55 -48.68
C ARG A 830 36.72 25.68 -48.65
N GLY A 831 35.53 26.28 -48.75
CA GLY A 831 34.24 25.58 -48.95
C GLY A 831 33.62 24.90 -47.72
N VAL A 832 32.49 24.21 -47.95
CA VAL A 832 31.58 23.61 -46.94
C VAL A 832 32.27 22.64 -45.98
N GLY A 833 33.34 21.97 -46.41
CA GLY A 833 34.13 21.08 -45.55
C GLY A 833 34.78 21.82 -44.37
N ARG A 834 35.27 23.05 -44.60
CA ARG A 834 35.87 23.88 -43.54
C ARG A 834 34.82 24.46 -42.60
N ASP A 835 33.63 24.79 -43.11
CA ASP A 835 32.51 25.24 -42.27
C ASP A 835 32.05 24.14 -41.30
N LYS A 836 32.11 22.87 -41.71
CA LYS A 836 31.84 21.72 -40.84
C LYS A 836 32.87 21.61 -39.70
N GLU A 837 34.13 21.92 -39.96
CA GLU A 837 35.20 21.92 -38.96
C GLU A 837 35.04 23.08 -37.96
N ILE A 838 34.70 24.28 -38.44
CA ILE A 838 34.40 25.44 -37.59
C ILE A 838 33.17 25.16 -36.71
N THR A 839 32.15 24.49 -37.26
CA THR A 839 30.96 24.07 -36.49
C THR A 839 31.33 23.08 -35.38
N GLU A 840 32.28 22.17 -35.62
CA GLU A 840 32.78 21.26 -34.59
C GLU A 840 33.61 21.99 -33.52
N GLN A 841 34.42 22.99 -33.89
CA GLN A 841 35.14 23.83 -32.94
C GLN A 841 34.18 24.60 -32.02
N ILE A 842 33.12 25.20 -32.57
CA ILE A 842 32.08 25.87 -31.79
C ILE A 842 31.34 24.87 -30.88
N ARG A 843 31.04 23.66 -31.38
CA ARG A 843 30.45 22.59 -30.59
C ARG A 843 31.34 22.20 -29.41
N ARG A 844 32.66 22.08 -29.60
CA ARG A 844 33.62 21.78 -28.52
C ARG A 844 33.69 22.91 -27.50
N LEU A 845 33.72 24.18 -27.96
CA LEU A 845 33.70 25.35 -27.09
C LEU A 845 32.45 25.39 -26.20
N PHE A 846 31.29 24.97 -26.71
CA PHE A 846 30.07 24.89 -25.90
C PHE A 846 29.97 23.61 -25.08
N SER A 847 30.66 22.54 -25.45
CA SER A 847 30.57 21.23 -24.77
C SER A 847 31.60 21.04 -23.66
N SER A 848 32.72 21.77 -23.69
CA SER A 848 33.78 21.70 -22.67
C SER A 848 33.34 22.33 -21.34
N ALA A 849 33.89 21.83 -20.24
CA ALA A 849 33.68 22.38 -18.89
C ALA A 849 34.30 23.78 -18.74
N ASP A 850 35.44 24.02 -19.40
CA ASP A 850 36.17 25.30 -19.37
C ASP A 850 35.73 26.27 -20.48
N GLY A 851 34.72 25.88 -21.26
CA GLY A 851 34.20 26.62 -22.40
C GLY A 851 33.15 27.68 -22.05
N VAL A 852 32.33 28.04 -23.05
CA VAL A 852 31.25 29.05 -22.89
C VAL A 852 29.91 28.35 -22.65
N SER A 853 29.28 28.62 -21.50
CA SER A 853 27.99 28.03 -21.10
C SER A 853 26.78 28.96 -21.32
N GLU A 854 27.02 30.27 -21.41
CA GLU A 854 25.99 31.31 -21.45
C GLU A 854 26.36 32.39 -22.46
N ILE A 855 25.34 32.96 -23.13
CA ILE A 855 25.51 34.01 -24.12
C ILE A 855 24.47 35.12 -23.93
N ASP A 856 24.91 36.37 -24.01
CA ASP A 856 24.06 37.56 -23.90
C ASP A 856 23.74 38.18 -25.26
N ALA A 857 24.65 38.10 -26.24
CA ALA A 857 24.36 38.56 -27.59
C ALA A 857 25.09 37.73 -28.66
N VAL A 858 24.39 37.42 -29.75
CA VAL A 858 24.95 36.86 -30.98
C VAL A 858 24.95 37.96 -32.03
N CYS A 859 26.13 38.49 -32.30
CA CYS A 859 26.33 39.72 -33.06
C CYS A 859 26.79 39.40 -34.49
N PHE A 860 25.95 39.68 -35.48
CA PHE A 860 26.29 39.55 -36.89
C PHE A 860 26.92 40.83 -37.44
N VAL A 861 28.21 40.75 -37.77
CA VAL A 861 29.00 41.85 -38.31
C VAL A 861 28.87 41.89 -39.84
N THR A 862 28.36 43.00 -40.36
CA THR A 862 28.11 43.19 -41.81
C THR A 862 28.58 44.58 -42.25
N GLN A 863 29.02 44.70 -43.51
CA GLN A 863 29.41 46.01 -44.08
C GLN A 863 28.17 46.77 -44.57
N ALA A 864 28.16 48.09 -44.37
CA ALA A 864 27.01 48.93 -44.75
C ALA A 864 26.70 48.94 -46.26
N SER A 865 27.70 48.74 -47.13
CA SER A 865 27.61 48.87 -48.59
C SER A 865 26.88 47.71 -49.31
N LEU A 866 26.55 46.63 -48.63
CA LEU A 866 25.94 45.43 -49.23
C LEU A 866 24.45 45.65 -49.59
N ALA A 867 24.12 45.70 -50.88
CA ALA A 867 22.74 45.92 -51.35
C ALA A 867 21.87 44.64 -51.45
N ARG A 868 22.49 43.45 -51.57
CA ARG A 868 21.81 42.14 -51.60
C ARG A 868 22.70 41.08 -50.96
N LEU A 869 22.09 40.10 -50.30
CA LEU A 869 22.79 38.91 -49.80
C LEU A 869 23.06 37.93 -50.95
N THR A 870 24.31 37.48 -51.11
CA THR A 870 24.65 36.41 -52.06
C THR A 870 24.16 35.04 -51.58
N ALA A 871 24.08 34.04 -52.48
CA ALA A 871 23.69 32.68 -52.11
C ALA A 871 24.62 32.10 -51.01
N THR A 872 25.91 32.40 -51.10
CA THR A 872 26.92 32.05 -50.10
C THR A 872 26.66 32.74 -48.75
N GLN A 873 26.33 34.03 -48.74
CA GLN A 873 26.02 34.74 -47.49
C GLN A 873 24.74 34.23 -46.85
N ARG A 874 23.70 33.93 -47.65
CA ARG A 874 22.46 33.29 -47.18
C ARG A 874 22.73 31.90 -46.58
N TYR A 875 23.59 31.12 -47.21
CA TYR A 875 24.05 29.84 -46.67
C TYR A 875 24.82 30.02 -45.36
N VAL A 876 25.66 31.04 -45.22
CA VAL A 876 26.38 31.33 -43.97
C VAL A 876 25.40 31.68 -42.84
N PHE A 877 24.40 32.53 -43.12
CA PHE A 877 23.34 32.82 -42.16
C PHE A 877 22.57 31.55 -41.78
N ASP A 878 22.06 30.79 -42.75
CA ASP A 878 21.27 29.59 -42.47
C ASP A 878 22.09 28.52 -41.74
N SER A 879 23.38 28.35 -42.08
CA SER A 879 24.26 27.35 -41.46
C SER A 879 24.63 27.71 -40.02
N VAL A 880 25.00 28.97 -39.77
CA VAL A 880 25.36 29.46 -38.43
C VAL A 880 24.14 29.55 -37.53
N LEU A 881 23.00 30.04 -38.04
CA LEU A 881 21.74 30.08 -37.29
C LEU A 881 21.22 28.67 -36.99
N SER A 882 21.60 27.67 -37.80
CA SER A 882 21.23 26.28 -37.52
C SER A 882 21.94 25.69 -36.29
N ILE A 883 23.02 26.33 -35.80
CA ILE A 883 23.77 25.87 -34.61
C ILE A 883 22.96 26.14 -33.34
N PHE A 884 22.25 27.27 -33.31
CA PHE A 884 21.58 27.77 -32.10
C PHE A 884 20.17 27.19 -31.91
N GLY A 885 19.76 27.09 -30.65
CA GLY A 885 18.36 26.87 -30.26
C GLY A 885 17.48 28.11 -30.50
N LYS A 886 16.16 27.91 -30.50
CA LYS A 886 15.18 29.00 -30.69
C LYS A 886 15.24 30.07 -29.61
N ASP A 887 15.71 29.70 -28.42
CA ASP A 887 15.88 30.57 -27.25
C ASP A 887 16.85 31.74 -27.50
N VAL A 888 17.80 31.58 -28.41
CA VAL A 888 18.81 32.60 -28.73
C VAL A 888 18.28 33.67 -29.70
N ALA A 889 17.13 33.45 -30.36
CA ALA A 889 16.59 34.34 -31.40
C ALA A 889 16.42 35.81 -30.94
N GLU A 890 16.05 36.01 -29.68
CA GLU A 890 15.80 37.33 -29.07
C GLU A 890 17.10 38.11 -28.80
N ASN A 891 18.24 37.42 -28.80
CA ASN A 891 19.56 37.96 -28.47
C ASN A 891 20.44 38.15 -29.72
N ILE A 892 19.87 38.07 -30.92
CA ILE A 892 20.58 38.26 -32.18
C ILE A 892 20.58 39.74 -32.56
N GLU A 893 21.77 40.34 -32.67
CA GLU A 893 21.95 41.75 -33.03
C GLU A 893 22.78 41.93 -34.31
N MET A 894 22.49 42.99 -35.08
CA MET A 894 23.24 43.33 -36.29
C MET A 894 24.24 44.45 -36.01
N LEU A 895 25.53 44.19 -36.18
CA LEU A 895 26.60 45.20 -36.06
C LEU A 895 27.02 45.62 -37.47
N VAL A 896 26.63 46.83 -37.88
CA VAL A 896 26.92 47.36 -39.22
C VAL A 896 28.19 48.19 -39.16
N THR A 897 29.26 47.69 -39.77
CA THR A 897 30.55 48.37 -39.89
C THR A 897 30.60 49.23 -41.16
N PHE A 898 31.47 50.24 -41.16
CA PHE A 898 31.63 51.20 -42.27
C PHE A 898 30.32 51.94 -42.61
N ALA A 899 29.48 52.16 -41.61
CA ALA A 899 28.22 52.86 -41.78
C ALA A 899 28.44 54.37 -41.73
N ASP A 900 28.26 55.03 -42.88
CA ASP A 900 28.10 56.48 -42.95
C ASP A 900 26.75 56.88 -42.34
N GLY A 901 26.55 58.15 -41.98
CA GLY A 901 25.34 58.65 -41.30
C GLY A 901 23.98 58.36 -42.00
N LYS A 902 23.97 57.72 -43.18
CA LYS A 902 22.81 57.28 -43.95
C LYS A 902 22.27 55.92 -43.47
N GLN A 903 21.11 55.51 -44.00
CA GLN A 903 20.53 54.19 -43.73
C GLN A 903 21.25 53.11 -44.54
N PRO A 904 21.82 52.07 -43.92
CA PRO A 904 22.55 51.02 -44.63
C PRO A 904 21.64 50.15 -45.51
N PRO A 905 21.91 50.01 -46.82
CA PRO A 905 21.18 49.11 -47.72
C PRO A 905 21.10 47.65 -47.24
N VAL A 906 22.10 47.20 -46.48
CA VAL A 906 22.17 45.82 -45.98
C VAL A 906 21.01 45.44 -45.07
N LEU A 907 20.38 46.40 -44.39
CA LEU A 907 19.25 46.14 -43.49
C LEU A 907 17.99 45.68 -44.23
N GLU A 908 17.75 46.20 -45.44
CA GLU A 908 16.64 45.76 -46.28
C GLU A 908 16.91 44.36 -46.83
N ALA A 909 18.14 44.08 -47.25
CA ALA A 909 18.56 42.77 -47.72
C ALA A 909 18.39 41.68 -46.63
N ILE A 910 18.73 42.00 -45.38
CA ILE A 910 18.54 41.10 -44.23
C ILE A 910 17.04 40.89 -43.96
N ASN A 911 16.22 41.94 -44.03
CA ASN A 911 14.78 41.84 -43.79
C ASN A 911 14.08 40.91 -44.81
N VAL A 912 14.48 40.99 -46.09
CA VAL A 912 13.97 40.11 -47.15
C VAL A 912 14.38 38.65 -46.94
N SER A 913 15.56 38.41 -46.37
CA SER A 913 16.06 37.05 -46.09
C SER A 913 15.37 36.36 -44.90
N SER A 914 14.45 37.04 -44.21
CA SER A 914 13.67 36.49 -43.08
C SER A 914 14.54 35.96 -41.91
N VAL A 915 15.71 36.56 -41.67
CA VAL A 915 16.57 36.19 -40.53
C VAL A 915 15.78 36.42 -39.22
N PRO A 916 15.71 35.43 -38.31
CA PRO A 916 15.02 35.55 -37.03
C PRO A 916 15.83 36.44 -36.09
N CYS A 917 15.63 37.75 -36.19
CA CYS A 917 16.20 38.75 -35.28
C CYS A 917 15.11 39.72 -34.80
N PRO A 918 15.29 40.37 -33.64
CA PRO A 918 14.37 41.39 -33.16
C PRO A 918 14.23 42.52 -34.19
N LYS A 919 13.00 43.01 -34.39
CA LYS A 919 12.71 44.15 -35.27
C LYS A 919 12.44 45.39 -34.42
N ASN A 920 12.93 46.53 -34.88
CA ASN A 920 12.62 47.84 -34.31
C ASN A 920 11.22 48.32 -34.75
N ASP A 921 10.78 49.46 -34.22
CA ASP A 921 9.46 50.07 -34.51
C ASP A 921 9.24 50.39 -36.02
N LEU A 922 10.32 50.41 -36.81
CA LEU A 922 10.31 50.63 -38.26
C LEU A 922 10.30 49.32 -39.06
N GLY A 923 10.19 48.16 -38.41
CA GLY A 923 10.16 46.84 -39.05
C GLY A 923 11.51 46.36 -39.61
N LEU A 924 12.61 47.01 -39.21
CA LEU A 924 13.99 46.66 -39.58
C LEU A 924 14.68 45.90 -38.44
N PRO A 925 15.69 45.06 -38.73
CA PRO A 925 16.52 44.43 -37.70
C PRO A 925 17.09 45.45 -36.69
N VAL A 926 17.09 45.10 -35.41
CA VAL A 926 17.82 45.85 -34.38
C VAL A 926 19.31 45.86 -34.75
N HIS A 927 19.87 47.06 -34.90
CA HIS A 927 21.22 47.23 -35.40
C HIS A 927 21.97 48.38 -34.73
N PHE A 928 23.29 48.23 -34.64
CA PHE A 928 24.21 49.26 -34.19
C PHE A 928 25.17 49.61 -35.31
N LYS A 929 25.34 50.90 -35.57
CA LYS A 929 26.21 51.42 -36.62
C LYS A 929 27.57 51.76 -36.01
N PHE A 930 28.63 51.27 -36.62
CA PHE A 930 30.00 51.56 -36.19
C PHE A 930 30.79 52.17 -37.35
N ASN A 931 31.30 53.37 -37.11
CA ASN A 931 32.27 54.00 -38.00
C ASN A 931 33.67 53.76 -37.45
N ASN A 932 34.30 52.70 -37.92
CA ASN A 932 35.61 52.25 -37.44
C ASN A 932 36.78 53.10 -37.97
N SER A 933 36.51 54.03 -38.89
CA SER A 933 37.53 54.86 -39.56
C SER A 933 38.17 55.90 -38.62
N ALA A 934 37.44 56.37 -37.61
CA ALA A 934 37.87 57.43 -36.70
C ALA A 934 38.62 56.96 -35.44
N LEU A 935 38.71 55.64 -35.21
CA LEU A 935 39.30 55.09 -33.98
C LEU A 935 40.79 55.45 -33.80
N PHE A 936 41.49 55.70 -34.91
CA PHE A 936 42.92 56.04 -34.93
C PHE A 936 43.20 57.36 -35.68
N ALA A 937 42.20 58.23 -35.81
CA ALA A 937 42.39 59.57 -36.38
C ALA A 937 43.20 60.49 -35.44
N ASP A 938 43.97 61.43 -36.00
CA ASP A 938 44.87 62.31 -35.23
C ASP A 938 44.10 63.49 -34.62
N SER A 939 44.21 63.66 -33.29
CA SER A 939 43.57 64.75 -32.55
C SER A 939 44.36 66.06 -32.57
N ARG A 940 45.58 66.09 -33.15
CA ARG A 940 46.52 67.22 -33.07
C ARG A 940 46.39 68.29 -34.15
N CYS A 941 45.46 68.20 -35.10
CA CYS A 941 45.24 69.25 -36.11
C CYS A 941 44.69 70.58 -35.55
N SER A 942 44.38 70.66 -34.24
CA SER A 942 43.74 71.83 -33.62
C SER A 942 44.69 72.95 -33.16
N HIS A 943 46.03 72.81 -33.26
CA HIS A 943 46.96 73.84 -32.76
C HIS A 943 48.27 73.99 -33.57
N ALA A 944 48.17 74.37 -34.85
CA ALA A 944 49.29 75.02 -35.54
C ALA A 944 48.77 76.17 -36.41
N SER A 945 48.73 77.38 -35.84
CA SER A 945 48.43 78.61 -36.57
C SER A 945 49.58 79.04 -37.49
N THR A 946 49.19 79.78 -38.55
CA THR A 946 49.95 80.61 -39.50
C THR A 946 50.39 79.93 -40.80
N CYS A 947 49.62 80.14 -41.87
CA CYS A 947 49.94 80.94 -43.08
C CYS A 947 48.64 81.12 -43.90
N ASP A 948 48.48 82.29 -44.50
CA ASP A 948 47.36 82.71 -45.35
C ASP A 948 47.04 81.73 -46.51
N ASP A 949 45.76 81.36 -46.67
CA ASP A 949 45.02 81.59 -47.91
C ASP A 949 43.56 81.11 -47.78
N GLU A 950 42.64 81.96 -48.26
CA GLU A 950 41.20 81.71 -48.35
C GLU A 950 40.89 80.58 -49.34
N SER A 951 40.47 79.40 -48.85
CA SER A 951 39.37 78.61 -49.45
C SER A 951 39.15 77.27 -48.74
N GLY A 952 37.95 77.07 -48.20
CA GLY A 952 37.35 75.76 -47.94
C GLY A 952 37.35 75.28 -46.48
N ASP A 953 36.49 75.90 -45.66
CA ASP A 953 35.95 75.29 -44.45
C ASP A 953 35.35 73.90 -44.75
N ASP A 954 35.70 72.89 -43.95
CA ASP A 954 34.79 71.88 -43.37
C ASP A 954 35.51 70.62 -42.79
N ASP A 955 36.82 70.44 -42.98
CA ASP A 955 37.51 69.21 -42.53
C ASP A 955 37.94 69.20 -41.05
N GLU A 956 38.00 70.36 -40.37
CA GLU A 956 38.58 70.48 -39.01
C GLU A 956 37.71 69.89 -37.87
N ASN A 957 36.49 69.41 -38.15
CA ASN A 957 35.57 68.87 -37.14
C ASN A 957 35.00 67.48 -37.46
N PHE A 958 35.46 66.86 -38.56
CA PHE A 958 34.83 65.66 -39.10
C PHE A 958 35.24 64.39 -38.33
N ASP A 959 36.53 64.27 -37.97
CA ASP A 959 37.05 63.11 -37.22
C ASP A 959 36.57 63.08 -35.75
N GLU A 960 36.49 64.25 -35.10
CA GLU A 960 35.92 64.36 -33.74
C GLU A 960 34.41 64.05 -33.75
N MET A 961 33.69 64.51 -34.77
CA MET A 961 32.28 64.16 -34.96
C MET A 961 32.11 62.65 -35.16
N PHE A 962 32.98 62.00 -35.92
CA PHE A 962 32.95 60.54 -36.09
C PHE A 962 33.35 59.76 -34.85
N TRP A 963 34.33 60.24 -34.07
CA TRP A 963 34.68 59.65 -32.77
C TRP A 963 33.51 59.74 -31.79
N ASN A 964 32.86 60.90 -31.71
CA ASN A 964 31.69 61.11 -30.85
C ASN A 964 30.48 60.28 -31.32
N MET A 965 30.29 60.13 -32.63
CA MET A 965 29.28 59.25 -33.21
C MET A 965 29.58 57.77 -32.90
N GLY A 966 30.83 57.34 -33.00
CA GLY A 966 31.28 56.00 -32.63
C GLY A 966 31.11 55.72 -31.13
N SER A 967 31.51 56.66 -30.27
CA SER A 967 31.37 56.56 -28.81
C SER A 967 29.90 56.48 -28.37
N ARG A 968 29.02 57.30 -28.96
CA ARG A 968 27.56 57.20 -28.73
C ARG A 968 26.97 55.87 -29.20
N SER A 969 27.50 55.31 -30.28
CA SER A 969 27.06 54.02 -30.80
C SER A 969 27.50 52.87 -29.89
N MET A 970 28.71 52.94 -29.33
CA MET A 970 29.18 52.04 -28.28
C MET A 970 28.37 52.17 -26.99
N GLU A 971 28.06 53.39 -26.56
CA GLU A 971 27.20 53.63 -25.39
C GLU A 971 25.82 52.99 -25.55
N LYS A 972 25.16 53.21 -26.70
CA LYS A 972 23.87 52.58 -27.01
C LYS A 972 23.95 51.05 -27.02
N PHE A 973 25.01 50.50 -27.61
CA PHE A 973 25.24 49.05 -27.65
C PHE A 973 25.42 48.48 -26.23
N PHE A 974 26.28 49.06 -25.39
CA PHE A 974 26.50 48.55 -24.04
C PHE A 974 25.30 48.79 -23.09
N ILE A 975 24.52 49.86 -23.27
CA ILE A 975 23.25 50.04 -22.55
C ILE A 975 22.23 48.97 -22.97
N ALA A 976 22.15 48.65 -24.26
CA ALA A 976 21.30 47.58 -24.76
C ALA A 976 21.76 46.23 -24.20
N LEU A 977 23.05 45.91 -24.33
CA LEU A 977 23.66 44.68 -23.80
C LEU A 977 23.43 44.51 -22.30
N GLY A 978 23.49 45.58 -21.51
CA GLY A 978 23.20 45.56 -20.08
C GLY A 978 21.75 45.22 -19.71
N LYS A 979 20.81 45.39 -20.65
CA LYS A 979 19.39 45.06 -20.50
C LYS A 979 19.02 43.71 -21.12
N MET A 980 19.91 43.08 -21.88
CA MET A 980 19.65 41.79 -22.49
C MET A 980 19.54 40.69 -21.45
N THR A 981 18.67 39.72 -21.70
CA THR A 981 18.53 38.53 -20.86
C THR A 981 19.59 37.51 -21.25
N THR A 982 20.45 37.10 -20.33
CA THR A 982 21.43 36.03 -20.55
C THR A 982 20.71 34.73 -20.92
N LYS A 983 21.10 34.09 -22.02
CA LYS A 983 20.54 32.81 -22.47
C LYS A 983 21.53 31.69 -22.20
N SER A 984 21.06 30.62 -21.57
CA SER A 984 21.85 29.41 -21.38
C SER A 984 22.00 28.66 -22.70
N LEU A 985 23.19 28.15 -22.99
CA LEU A 985 23.43 27.34 -24.19
C LEU A 985 22.92 25.89 -24.07
N LEU A 986 22.13 25.55 -23.03
CA LEU A 986 21.56 24.20 -22.83
C LEU A 986 20.76 23.70 -24.05
N MET A 987 19.83 24.51 -24.57
CA MET A 987 19.05 24.14 -25.77
C MET A 987 19.94 24.02 -27.01
N THR A 988 20.95 24.88 -27.13
CA THR A 988 21.95 24.81 -28.21
C THR A 988 22.78 23.51 -28.13
N LYS A 989 23.18 23.08 -26.92
CA LYS A 989 23.83 21.77 -26.71
C LYS A 989 22.90 20.61 -27.07
N GLU A 990 21.61 20.72 -26.74
CA GLU A 990 20.58 19.72 -27.10
C GLU A 990 20.39 19.63 -28.63
N VAL A 991 20.28 20.77 -29.33
CA VAL A 991 20.21 20.82 -30.81
C VAL A 991 21.38 20.09 -31.45
N LEU A 992 22.60 20.36 -30.98
CA LEU A 992 23.82 19.73 -31.49
C LEU A 992 23.87 18.23 -31.19
N ARG A 993 23.30 17.78 -30.07
CA ARG A 993 23.19 16.36 -29.71
C ARG A 993 22.15 15.62 -30.56
N GLU A 994 20.93 16.15 -30.64
CA GLU A 994 19.82 15.55 -31.40
C GLU A 994 20.17 15.42 -32.89
N ARG A 995 20.86 16.40 -33.47
CA ARG A 995 21.37 16.30 -34.85
C ARG A 995 22.35 15.14 -35.02
N LYS A 996 23.25 14.94 -34.07
CA LYS A 996 24.22 13.84 -34.12
C LYS A 996 23.55 12.48 -33.98
N GLN A 997 22.52 12.39 -33.13
CA GLN A 997 21.71 11.19 -32.98
C GLN A 997 20.91 10.87 -34.25
N LEU A 998 20.31 11.88 -34.88
CA LEU A 998 19.60 11.72 -36.15
C LEU A 998 20.53 11.22 -37.27
N GLU A 999 21.72 11.81 -37.41
CA GLU A 999 22.74 11.32 -38.35
C GLU A 999 23.04 9.83 -38.14
N THR A 1000 23.25 9.44 -36.87
CA THR A 1000 23.59 8.06 -36.49
C THR A 1000 22.44 7.09 -36.76
N ALA A 1001 21.21 7.49 -36.45
CA ALA A 1001 20.02 6.67 -36.68
C ALA A 1001 19.77 6.39 -38.17
N ILE A 1002 19.94 7.41 -39.01
CA ILE A 1002 19.78 7.27 -40.47
C ILE A 1002 20.86 6.36 -41.06
N GLU A 1003 22.11 6.50 -40.61
CA GLU A 1003 23.22 5.64 -41.03
C GLU A 1003 22.99 4.18 -40.60
N GLY A 1004 22.39 3.94 -39.41
CA GLY A 1004 22.00 2.61 -38.94
C GLY A 1004 20.76 2.01 -39.63
N LEU A 1005 19.86 2.84 -40.15
CA LEU A 1005 18.60 2.41 -40.78
C LEU A 1005 18.83 1.82 -42.18
N GLN A 1006 19.79 2.35 -42.94
CA GLN A 1006 20.09 1.91 -44.31
C GLN A 1006 20.41 0.40 -44.43
N PRO A 1007 21.32 -0.19 -43.61
CA PRO A 1007 21.61 -1.62 -43.66
C PRO A 1007 20.42 -2.49 -43.21
N GLN A 1008 19.66 -2.04 -42.21
CA GLN A 1008 18.56 -2.82 -41.63
C GLN A 1008 17.35 -2.91 -42.54
N VAL A 1009 17.00 -1.82 -43.24
CA VAL A 1009 15.93 -1.85 -44.25
C VAL A 1009 16.30 -2.80 -45.39
N LYS A 1010 17.56 -2.79 -45.85
CA LYS A 1010 18.05 -3.72 -46.87
C LYS A 1010 17.99 -5.18 -46.40
N ALA A 1011 18.42 -5.47 -45.17
CA ALA A 1011 18.39 -6.82 -44.59
C ALA A 1011 16.96 -7.32 -44.34
N GLY A 1012 16.09 -6.47 -43.81
CA GLY A 1012 14.68 -6.78 -43.52
C GLY A 1012 13.87 -7.08 -44.78
N LEU A 1013 13.98 -6.24 -45.82
CA LEU A 1013 13.32 -6.48 -47.11
C LEU A 1013 13.76 -7.80 -47.75
N ALA A 1014 15.05 -8.12 -47.67
CA ALA A 1014 15.59 -9.36 -48.20
C ALA A 1014 15.12 -10.60 -47.42
N LYS A 1015 15.01 -10.51 -46.08
CA LYS A 1015 14.50 -11.60 -45.22
C LYS A 1015 12.99 -11.80 -45.36
N LEU A 1016 12.23 -10.73 -45.57
CA LEU A 1016 10.79 -10.78 -45.84
C LEU A 1016 10.49 -11.49 -47.18
N GLN A 1017 11.34 -11.27 -48.19
CA GLN A 1017 11.29 -11.99 -49.46
C GLN A 1017 11.60 -13.48 -49.29
N GLN A 1018 12.58 -13.83 -48.44
CA GLN A 1018 12.91 -15.22 -48.10
C GLN A 1018 11.74 -15.94 -47.43
N ILE A 1019 11.08 -15.33 -46.45
CA ILE A 1019 9.96 -15.97 -45.73
C ILE A 1019 8.75 -16.17 -46.66
N LYS A 1020 8.44 -15.19 -47.53
CA LYS A 1020 7.37 -15.33 -48.53
C LYS A 1020 7.63 -16.50 -49.49
N SER A 1021 8.84 -16.61 -50.02
CA SER A 1021 9.22 -17.73 -50.89
C SER A 1021 9.16 -19.08 -50.18
N THR A 1022 9.55 -19.13 -48.90
CA THR A 1022 9.47 -20.35 -48.09
C THR A 1022 8.01 -20.78 -47.83
N LYS A 1023 7.12 -19.82 -47.52
CA LYS A 1023 5.70 -20.06 -47.29
C LYS A 1023 4.97 -20.59 -48.52
N GLU A 1024 5.28 -20.06 -49.71
CA GLU A 1024 4.73 -20.54 -50.99
C GLU A 1024 5.15 -21.98 -51.27
N LYS A 1025 6.46 -22.29 -51.12
CA LYS A 1025 6.98 -23.65 -51.34
C LYS A 1025 6.44 -24.69 -50.35
N ILE A 1026 6.18 -24.31 -49.09
CA ILE A 1026 5.56 -25.21 -48.10
C ILE A 1026 4.10 -25.52 -48.47
N LYS A 1027 3.34 -24.52 -48.92
CA LYS A 1027 1.94 -24.71 -49.38
C LYS A 1027 1.85 -25.56 -50.65
N GLU A 1028 2.77 -25.38 -51.57
CA GLU A 1028 2.76 -26.07 -52.87
C GLU A 1028 3.06 -27.57 -52.74
N HIS A 1029 3.78 -27.98 -51.69
CA HIS A 1029 4.19 -29.37 -51.47
C HIS A 1029 3.55 -30.05 -50.24
N GLU A 1030 2.51 -29.45 -49.66
CA GLU A 1030 1.86 -29.90 -48.41
C GLU A 1030 1.42 -31.37 -48.44
N THR A 1031 0.93 -31.87 -49.58
CA THR A 1031 0.49 -33.27 -49.75
C THR A 1031 1.63 -34.28 -49.87
N VAL A 1032 2.79 -33.87 -50.41
CA VAL A 1032 3.99 -34.70 -50.57
C VAL A 1032 4.78 -34.77 -49.26
N MET A 1033 4.69 -33.72 -48.43
CA MET A 1033 5.39 -33.62 -47.14
C MET A 1033 4.86 -34.57 -46.06
N VAL A 1034 3.61 -35.04 -46.16
CA VAL A 1034 3.03 -36.02 -45.22
C VAL A 1034 3.52 -37.45 -45.52
N SER A 1035 3.92 -37.71 -46.77
CA SER A 1035 4.25 -39.06 -47.26
C SER A 1035 5.75 -39.34 -47.38
N ASN A 1036 6.63 -38.34 -47.33
CA ASN A 1036 8.07 -38.53 -47.49
C ASN A 1036 8.88 -37.81 -46.40
N LYS A 1037 9.67 -38.56 -45.60
CA LYS A 1037 10.42 -38.03 -44.45
C LYS A 1037 11.66 -37.22 -44.84
N ASP A 1038 12.21 -37.42 -46.04
CA ASP A 1038 13.49 -36.85 -46.50
C ASP A 1038 13.32 -35.78 -47.60
N PHE A 1039 12.28 -34.94 -47.52
CA PHE A 1039 12.05 -33.88 -48.52
C PHE A 1039 12.96 -32.65 -48.28
N GLU A 1040 13.81 -32.34 -49.27
CA GLU A 1040 14.74 -31.19 -49.27
C GLU A 1040 14.19 -30.00 -50.07
N ILE A 1041 14.28 -28.79 -49.50
CA ILE A 1041 13.85 -27.54 -50.13
C ILE A 1041 15.04 -26.58 -50.23
N GLU A 1042 15.23 -25.99 -51.41
CA GLU A 1042 16.27 -24.97 -51.65
C GLU A 1042 15.73 -23.57 -51.29
N VAL A 1043 16.38 -22.89 -50.34
CA VAL A 1043 15.99 -21.58 -49.81
C VAL A 1043 17.16 -20.59 -49.87
N ASP A 1044 16.87 -19.35 -50.24
CA ASP A 1044 17.84 -18.25 -50.24
C ASP A 1044 18.06 -17.74 -48.80
N VAL A 1045 19.27 -17.88 -48.24
CA VAL A 1045 19.64 -17.47 -46.88
C VAL A 1045 20.63 -16.30 -46.93
N ILE A 1046 20.42 -15.28 -46.09
CA ILE A 1046 21.32 -14.13 -45.99
C ILE A 1046 22.40 -14.42 -44.95
N GLN A 1047 23.67 -14.30 -45.34
CA GLN A 1047 24.82 -14.47 -44.44
C GLN A 1047 25.59 -13.15 -44.25
N PRO A 1048 26.07 -12.86 -43.03
CA PRO A 1048 26.87 -11.67 -42.75
C PRO A 1048 28.31 -11.84 -43.27
N VAL A 1049 28.85 -10.81 -43.94
CA VAL A 1049 30.20 -10.81 -44.54
C VAL A 1049 30.96 -9.57 -44.05
N GLN A 1050 32.24 -9.71 -43.71
CA GLN A 1050 33.07 -8.59 -43.24
C GLN A 1050 33.68 -7.83 -44.41
N THR A 1051 33.51 -6.50 -44.43
CA THR A 1051 34.11 -5.59 -45.41
C THR A 1051 35.15 -4.70 -44.72
N MET A 1052 36.41 -4.76 -45.14
CA MET A 1052 37.48 -3.95 -44.55
C MET A 1052 37.34 -2.49 -44.95
N LEU A 1053 37.39 -1.57 -43.98
CA LEU A 1053 37.36 -0.12 -44.22
C LEU A 1053 38.60 0.49 -43.55
N THR A 1054 39.59 0.85 -44.35
CA THR A 1054 40.84 1.45 -43.87
C THR A 1054 40.80 2.96 -44.00
N ASN A 1055 40.86 3.68 -42.88
CA ASN A 1055 41.39 5.05 -42.78
C ASN A 1055 41.86 5.32 -41.32
N LYS A 1056 43.06 5.89 -41.15
CA LYS A 1056 43.59 6.28 -39.83
C LYS A 1056 42.73 7.40 -39.22
N GLY A 1057 42.31 7.24 -37.97
CA GLY A 1057 41.59 8.26 -37.19
C GLY A 1057 40.07 8.17 -37.20
N VAL A 1058 39.48 7.13 -37.80
CA VAL A 1058 38.03 6.97 -37.93
C VAL A 1058 37.61 5.63 -37.31
N TYR A 1059 36.94 5.66 -36.16
CA TYR A 1059 36.63 4.44 -35.40
C TYR A 1059 35.29 3.81 -35.87
N ILE A 1060 35.26 2.50 -36.17
CA ILE A 1060 34.04 1.76 -36.54
C ILE A 1060 33.58 0.95 -35.33
N THR A 1061 32.42 1.26 -34.76
CA THR A 1061 31.92 0.54 -33.57
C THR A 1061 31.02 -0.62 -33.96
N ASN A 1062 31.46 -1.84 -33.65
CA ASN A 1062 30.75 -3.09 -33.95
C ASN A 1062 30.27 -3.79 -32.67
N CYS A 1063 29.07 -4.39 -32.72
CA CYS A 1063 28.55 -5.25 -31.67
C CYS A 1063 29.09 -6.67 -31.80
N GLN A 1064 29.80 -7.17 -30.80
CA GLN A 1064 30.35 -8.54 -30.83
C GLN A 1064 29.27 -9.62 -30.66
N LYS A 1065 28.14 -9.27 -30.03
CA LYS A 1065 27.04 -10.20 -29.78
C LYS A 1065 26.11 -10.36 -30.97
N CYS A 1066 25.89 -9.29 -31.74
CA CYS A 1066 24.95 -9.28 -32.85
C CYS A 1066 25.62 -9.36 -34.23
N SER A 1067 26.95 -9.19 -34.32
CA SER A 1067 27.67 -9.12 -35.60
C SER A 1067 27.11 -8.05 -36.53
N VAL A 1068 26.84 -6.86 -35.97
CA VAL A 1068 26.30 -5.69 -36.68
C VAL A 1068 27.23 -4.49 -36.42
N THR A 1069 27.43 -3.67 -37.45
CA THR A 1069 28.06 -2.36 -37.31
C THR A 1069 27.06 -1.35 -36.79
N CYS A 1070 27.28 -0.82 -35.59
CA CYS A 1070 26.33 0.03 -34.88
C CYS A 1070 26.60 1.53 -35.10
N HIS A 1071 27.84 1.95 -35.35
CA HIS A 1071 28.18 3.36 -35.57
C HIS A 1071 29.48 3.53 -36.38
N TYR A 1072 29.45 4.43 -37.36
CA TYR A 1072 30.63 4.83 -38.14
C TYR A 1072 30.39 6.19 -38.83
N PRO A 1073 31.28 7.20 -38.69
CA PRO A 1073 32.42 7.27 -37.77
C PRO A 1073 32.04 7.46 -36.31
N CYS A 1074 32.64 6.69 -35.42
CA CYS A 1074 32.62 7.00 -34.00
C CYS A 1074 33.77 7.98 -33.67
N GLY A 1075 33.47 9.07 -32.94
CA GLY A 1075 34.48 10.03 -32.46
C GLY A 1075 35.14 9.63 -31.13
N ILE A 1076 34.68 8.54 -30.50
CA ILE A 1076 35.21 8.05 -29.23
C ILE A 1076 36.29 7.01 -29.53
N ALA A 1077 37.53 7.35 -29.19
CA ALA A 1077 38.68 6.47 -29.37
C ALA A 1077 38.70 5.32 -28.36
N ALA A 1078 38.42 5.62 -27.09
CA ALA A 1078 38.50 4.69 -25.98
C ALA A 1078 37.25 3.80 -25.87
N ASP A 1079 37.43 2.48 -25.89
CA ASP A 1079 36.30 1.55 -25.78
C ASP A 1079 35.61 1.60 -24.39
N SER A 1080 36.32 2.06 -23.34
CA SER A 1080 35.76 2.30 -22.00
C SER A 1080 34.71 3.40 -21.95
N GLU A 1081 34.71 4.31 -22.92
CA GLU A 1081 33.81 5.47 -22.97
C GLU A 1081 32.65 5.25 -23.95
N LYS A 1082 32.48 4.03 -24.46
CA LYS A 1082 31.43 3.72 -25.45
C LYS A 1082 30.01 3.88 -24.93
N ARG A 1083 29.81 4.03 -23.62
CA ARG A 1083 28.54 4.50 -23.05
C ARG A 1083 28.10 5.84 -23.64
N GLY A 1084 29.04 6.73 -23.98
CA GLY A 1084 28.77 8.03 -24.62
C GLY A 1084 28.65 7.98 -26.14
N CYS A 1085 28.73 6.79 -26.75
CA CYS A 1085 28.63 6.64 -28.20
C CYS A 1085 27.22 6.99 -28.68
N ALA A 1086 27.09 7.69 -29.81
CA ALA A 1086 25.80 8.12 -30.37
C ALA A 1086 24.83 6.96 -30.71
N SER A 1087 25.35 5.73 -30.83
CA SER A 1087 24.54 4.52 -31.00
C SER A 1087 24.02 3.91 -29.70
N MET A 1088 24.26 4.56 -28.55
CA MET A 1088 23.78 4.15 -27.23
C MET A 1088 22.73 5.16 -26.73
N ASP A 1089 21.74 4.66 -26.00
CA ASP A 1089 20.82 5.51 -25.24
C ASP A 1089 21.42 5.94 -23.88
N GLY A 1090 20.69 6.74 -23.11
CA GLY A 1090 21.14 7.22 -21.79
C GLY A 1090 21.40 6.11 -20.75
N ALA A 1091 20.83 4.93 -20.96
CA ALA A 1091 21.08 3.73 -20.13
C ALA A 1091 22.33 2.96 -20.60
N GLY A 1092 22.96 3.36 -21.71
CA GLY A 1092 24.09 2.66 -22.30
C GLY A 1092 23.68 1.40 -23.06
N MET A 1093 22.43 1.32 -23.53
CA MET A 1093 21.95 0.23 -24.37
C MET A 1093 22.02 0.67 -25.83
N CYS A 1094 22.49 -0.22 -26.70
CA CYS A 1094 22.62 0.11 -28.11
C CYS A 1094 21.26 0.20 -28.78
N THR A 1095 20.97 1.34 -29.40
CA THR A 1095 19.73 1.60 -30.13
C THR A 1095 19.73 1.00 -31.53
N VAL A 1096 20.91 0.68 -32.06
CA VAL A 1096 21.08 0.18 -33.43
C VAL A 1096 21.07 -1.35 -33.49
N CYS A 1097 21.74 -2.07 -32.58
CA CYS A 1097 21.80 -3.53 -32.70
C CYS A 1097 20.45 -4.21 -32.32
N PRO A 1098 20.07 -5.30 -33.01
CA PRO A 1098 18.78 -5.97 -32.80
C PRO A 1098 18.61 -6.52 -31.37
N GLY A 1099 19.72 -6.84 -30.70
CA GLY A 1099 19.71 -7.35 -29.32
C GLY A 1099 19.69 -6.27 -28.23
N LYS A 1100 19.57 -4.97 -28.58
CA LYS A 1100 19.71 -3.82 -27.66
C LYS A 1100 20.83 -4.01 -26.64
N CYS A 1101 21.99 -4.45 -27.13
CA CYS A 1101 23.06 -4.90 -26.27
C CYS A 1101 23.67 -3.74 -25.49
N VAL A 1102 24.10 -4.01 -24.26
CA VAL A 1102 24.82 -3.03 -23.43
C VAL A 1102 26.11 -2.55 -24.13
N TRP A 1103 26.49 -1.31 -23.88
CA TRP A 1103 27.64 -0.66 -24.51
C TRP A 1103 28.94 -1.45 -24.35
N SER A 1104 29.09 -2.23 -23.27
CA SER A 1104 30.32 -2.99 -22.97
C SER A 1104 30.62 -4.13 -23.95
N VAL A 1105 29.70 -4.50 -24.84
CA VAL A 1105 29.95 -5.49 -25.91
C VAL A 1105 30.24 -4.86 -27.27
N HIS A 1106 30.48 -3.54 -27.31
CA HIS A 1106 30.74 -2.77 -28.53
C HIS A 1106 32.16 -2.23 -28.54
N PHE A 1107 32.89 -2.49 -29.62
CA PHE A 1107 34.31 -2.17 -29.73
C PHE A 1107 34.64 -1.55 -31.08
N ASN A 1108 35.70 -0.76 -31.12
CA ASN A 1108 36.25 -0.25 -32.37
C ASN A 1108 36.99 -1.32 -33.15
N GLN A 1109 36.61 -1.54 -34.41
CA GLN A 1109 37.21 -2.55 -35.29
C GLN A 1109 37.55 -1.95 -36.65
N THR A 1110 38.32 -2.69 -37.46
CA THR A 1110 38.82 -2.26 -38.78
C THR A 1110 37.94 -2.70 -39.95
N TYR A 1111 36.79 -3.32 -39.68
CA TYR A 1111 35.87 -3.85 -40.67
C TYR A 1111 34.42 -3.51 -40.32
N SER A 1112 33.56 -3.43 -41.32
CA SER A 1112 32.10 -3.31 -41.17
C SER A 1112 31.39 -4.59 -41.61
N TRP A 1113 30.21 -4.86 -41.05
CA TRP A 1113 29.37 -6.01 -41.40
C TRP A 1113 28.44 -5.68 -42.56
N GLY A 1114 28.56 -6.41 -43.66
CA GLY A 1114 27.65 -6.43 -44.81
C GLY A 1114 26.83 -7.73 -44.87
N TYR A 1115 25.86 -7.83 -45.79
CA TYR A 1115 24.98 -8.98 -45.92
C TYR A 1115 24.86 -9.43 -47.38
N VAL A 1116 25.04 -10.74 -47.65
CA VAL A 1116 24.98 -11.32 -49.00
C VAL A 1116 23.99 -12.50 -49.02
N LYS A 1117 23.24 -12.66 -50.13
CA LYS A 1117 22.30 -13.78 -50.35
C LYS A 1117 23.04 -15.03 -50.85
N VAL A 1118 22.84 -16.18 -50.21
CA VAL A 1118 23.43 -17.49 -50.55
C VAL A 1118 22.31 -18.55 -50.63
N LYS A 1119 22.35 -19.46 -51.62
CA LYS A 1119 21.38 -20.56 -51.76
C LYS A 1119 21.77 -21.76 -50.90
N GLU A 1120 20.87 -22.24 -50.05
CA GLU A 1120 21.10 -23.35 -49.13
C GLU A 1120 19.96 -24.40 -49.23
N ARG A 1121 20.29 -25.69 -49.23
CA ARG A 1121 19.30 -26.80 -49.23
C ARG A 1121 19.02 -27.22 -47.79
N LYS A 1122 17.75 -27.27 -47.39
CA LYS A 1122 17.32 -27.65 -46.03
C LYS A 1122 16.25 -28.73 -46.07
N THR A 1123 16.35 -29.71 -45.18
CA THR A 1123 15.34 -30.77 -45.04
C THR A 1123 14.15 -30.30 -44.18
N LEU A 1124 12.99 -30.93 -44.36
CA LEU A 1124 11.81 -30.65 -43.52
C LEU A 1124 12.06 -30.93 -42.04
N GLN A 1125 12.91 -31.90 -41.72
CA GLN A 1125 13.25 -32.29 -40.36
C GLN A 1125 14.11 -31.23 -39.66
N GLU A 1126 15.09 -30.63 -40.36
CA GLU A 1126 15.90 -29.52 -39.83
C GLU A 1126 15.07 -28.26 -39.56
N LEU A 1127 14.07 -28.00 -40.42
CA LEU A 1127 13.11 -26.90 -40.22
C LEU A 1127 12.21 -27.14 -39.00
N LYS A 1128 11.76 -28.37 -38.75
CA LYS A 1128 11.00 -28.74 -37.54
C LYS A 1128 11.86 -28.65 -36.28
N GLU A 1129 13.07 -29.20 -36.29
CA GLU A 1129 13.96 -29.21 -35.14
C GLU A 1129 14.30 -27.80 -34.63
N LYS A 1130 14.48 -26.82 -35.54
CA LYS A 1130 14.73 -25.41 -35.16
C LYS A 1130 13.64 -24.85 -34.24
N TYR A 1131 12.37 -25.19 -34.46
CA TYR A 1131 11.24 -24.69 -33.68
C TYR A 1131 10.82 -25.64 -32.54
N GLU A 1132 11.02 -26.96 -32.70
CA GLU A 1132 10.73 -27.98 -31.67
C GLU A 1132 11.69 -27.88 -30.47
N LYS A 1133 12.98 -27.55 -30.70
CA LYS A 1133 13.97 -27.32 -29.62
C LYS A 1133 13.56 -26.20 -28.65
N ALA A 1134 12.80 -25.22 -29.13
CA ALA A 1134 12.37 -24.08 -28.32
C ALA A 1134 11.15 -24.38 -27.43
N THR A 1135 10.34 -25.41 -27.73
CA THR A 1135 9.07 -25.67 -27.02
C THR A 1135 8.88 -27.09 -26.49
N ARG A 1136 9.82 -28.01 -26.68
CA ARG A 1136 9.76 -29.42 -26.21
C ARG A 1136 8.57 -30.26 -26.73
N GLU A 1137 7.74 -29.73 -27.63
CA GLU A 1137 6.61 -30.42 -28.27
C GLU A 1137 6.74 -30.43 -29.80
N LYS A 1138 6.22 -31.49 -30.43
CA LYS A 1138 6.19 -31.66 -31.89
C LYS A 1138 5.19 -30.68 -32.51
N LEU A 1139 5.67 -29.80 -33.38
CA LEU A 1139 4.84 -28.76 -34.01
C LEU A 1139 4.25 -29.25 -35.33
N THR A 1140 2.98 -28.91 -35.55
CA THR A 1140 2.30 -29.13 -36.84
C THR A 1140 2.75 -28.12 -37.90
N VAL A 1141 2.58 -28.44 -39.18
CA VAL A 1141 2.99 -27.58 -40.32
C VAL A 1141 2.31 -26.20 -40.25
N GLN A 1142 1.06 -26.15 -39.78
CA GLN A 1142 0.30 -24.91 -39.62
C GLN A 1142 0.85 -24.02 -38.49
N GLN A 1143 1.27 -24.61 -37.37
CA GLN A 1143 1.95 -23.89 -36.28
C GLN A 1143 3.33 -23.36 -36.68
N LEU A 1144 3.98 -24.02 -37.64
CA LEU A 1144 5.26 -23.61 -38.23
C LEU A 1144 5.09 -22.33 -39.07
N ILE A 1145 4.01 -22.26 -39.85
CA ILE A 1145 3.66 -21.06 -40.63
C ILE A 1145 3.31 -19.90 -39.70
N GLU A 1146 2.55 -20.13 -38.64
CA GLU A 1146 2.22 -19.10 -37.64
C GLU A 1146 3.47 -18.51 -36.97
N ARG A 1147 4.48 -19.33 -36.65
CA ARG A 1147 5.75 -18.84 -36.09
C ARG A 1147 6.59 -18.04 -37.08
N GLN A 1148 6.56 -18.40 -38.36
CA GLN A 1148 7.22 -17.60 -39.39
C GLN A 1148 6.53 -16.25 -39.59
N GLU A 1149 5.20 -16.18 -39.42
CA GLU A 1149 4.46 -14.92 -39.38
C GLU A 1149 4.85 -14.07 -38.16
N GLU A 1150 5.07 -14.69 -36.99
CA GLU A 1150 5.59 -13.98 -35.80
C GLU A 1150 6.99 -13.39 -36.02
N GLU A 1151 7.91 -14.09 -36.70
CA GLU A 1151 9.24 -13.53 -37.06
C GLU A 1151 9.15 -12.32 -38.01
N ILE A 1152 8.17 -12.31 -38.92
CA ILE A 1152 7.92 -11.15 -39.80
C ILE A 1152 7.47 -9.95 -38.96
N VAL A 1153 6.53 -10.15 -38.03
CA VAL A 1153 6.03 -9.09 -37.14
C VAL A 1153 7.17 -8.51 -36.30
N GLN A 1154 8.05 -9.35 -35.75
CA GLN A 1154 9.21 -8.87 -34.97
C GLN A 1154 10.19 -8.01 -35.78
N LEU A 1155 10.42 -8.37 -37.05
CA LEU A 1155 11.29 -7.58 -37.94
C LEU A 1155 10.64 -6.26 -38.35
N GLN A 1156 9.32 -6.25 -38.56
CA GLN A 1156 8.57 -5.02 -38.81
C GLN A 1156 8.65 -4.10 -37.59
N ASP A 1157 8.41 -4.64 -36.39
CA ASP A 1157 8.49 -3.89 -35.12
C ASP A 1157 9.86 -3.21 -34.93
N LEU A 1158 10.98 -3.88 -35.29
CA LEU A 1158 12.32 -3.30 -35.18
C LEU A 1158 12.54 -2.11 -36.15
N VAL A 1159 12.09 -2.23 -37.40
CA VAL A 1159 12.22 -1.15 -38.39
C VAL A 1159 11.34 0.04 -38.01
N PHE A 1160 10.10 -0.22 -37.55
CA PHE A 1160 9.22 0.83 -37.04
C PHE A 1160 9.84 1.55 -35.84
N ALA A 1161 10.46 0.83 -34.90
CA ALA A 1161 11.12 1.46 -33.75
C ALA A 1161 12.24 2.44 -34.16
N LEU A 1162 13.04 2.10 -35.17
CA LEU A 1162 14.11 2.99 -35.68
C LEU A 1162 13.55 4.18 -36.50
N MET A 1163 12.46 3.96 -37.24
CA MET A 1163 11.75 5.04 -37.93
C MET A 1163 11.11 6.01 -36.93
N ASP A 1164 10.50 5.50 -35.85
CA ASP A 1164 9.94 6.31 -34.77
C ASP A 1164 11.02 7.09 -34.03
N GLN A 1165 12.18 6.48 -33.76
CA GLN A 1165 13.31 7.20 -33.17
C GLN A 1165 13.78 8.35 -34.08
N SER A 1166 13.93 8.11 -35.37
CA SER A 1166 14.35 9.12 -36.34
C SER A 1166 13.30 10.23 -36.48
N ALA A 1167 12.02 9.88 -36.53
CA ALA A 1167 10.91 10.83 -36.56
C ALA A 1167 10.80 11.64 -35.26
N SER A 1168 11.08 11.03 -34.10
CA SER A 1168 11.13 11.71 -32.80
C SER A 1168 12.25 12.74 -32.76
N CYS A 1169 13.46 12.39 -33.21
CA CYS A 1169 14.57 13.35 -33.32
C CYS A 1169 14.23 14.50 -34.27
N ILE A 1170 13.57 14.24 -35.40
CA ILE A 1170 13.16 15.29 -36.36
C ILE A 1170 12.11 16.21 -35.74
N THR A 1171 11.07 15.67 -35.11
CA THR A 1171 10.05 16.45 -34.39
C THR A 1171 10.69 17.29 -33.30
N ARG A 1172 11.57 16.69 -32.49
CA ARG A 1172 12.29 17.39 -31.43
C ARG A 1172 13.14 18.52 -31.99
N LEU A 1173 13.89 18.29 -33.07
CA LEU A 1173 14.67 19.32 -33.75
C LEU A 1173 13.82 20.45 -34.32
N GLN A 1174 12.62 20.16 -34.83
CA GLN A 1174 11.66 21.19 -35.25
C GLN A 1174 11.15 22.03 -34.07
N GLU A 1175 11.04 21.46 -32.88
CA GLU A 1175 10.68 22.18 -31.66
C GLU A 1175 11.81 23.10 -31.18
N ILE A 1176 13.04 22.58 -31.10
CA ILE A 1176 14.13 23.26 -30.38
C ILE A 1176 15.08 24.10 -31.24
N ALA A 1177 15.28 23.77 -32.52
CA ALA A 1177 16.29 24.43 -33.36
C ALA A 1177 15.78 25.75 -33.97
N LEU A 1178 16.64 26.77 -34.02
CA LEU A 1178 16.29 28.10 -34.58
C LEU A 1178 15.95 28.04 -36.06
N ARG A 1179 16.69 27.24 -36.82
CA ARG A 1179 16.46 26.94 -38.23
C ARG A 1179 16.65 25.45 -38.50
N PRO A 1180 15.84 24.87 -39.42
CA PRO A 1180 16.11 23.53 -39.94
C PRO A 1180 17.48 23.53 -40.63
N ASN A 1181 18.20 22.42 -40.56
CA ASN A 1181 19.48 22.32 -41.23
C ASN A 1181 19.26 22.48 -42.75
N PRO A 1182 19.88 23.49 -43.40
CA PRO A 1182 19.70 23.73 -44.84
C PRO A 1182 20.02 22.51 -45.71
N LEU A 1183 20.82 21.57 -45.19
CA LEU A 1183 21.23 20.34 -45.86
C LEU A 1183 20.22 19.18 -45.75
N THR A 1184 19.02 19.43 -45.21
CA THR A 1184 17.96 18.40 -45.09
C THR A 1184 16.87 18.52 -46.15
N THR A 1185 16.90 19.58 -46.97
CA THR A 1185 15.90 19.84 -48.01
C THR A 1185 16.51 19.61 -49.39
N PRO A 1186 16.10 18.56 -50.14
CA PRO A 1186 16.64 18.26 -51.46
C PRO A 1186 16.54 19.44 -52.44
N GLU A 1187 15.44 20.19 -52.38
CA GLU A 1187 15.17 21.33 -53.25
C GLU A 1187 16.10 22.53 -52.98
N TYR A 1188 16.56 22.71 -51.74
CA TYR A 1188 17.50 23.77 -51.37
C TYR A 1188 18.93 23.44 -51.79
N ILE A 1189 19.31 22.16 -51.71
CA ILE A 1189 20.62 21.68 -52.19
C ILE A 1189 20.71 21.85 -53.72
N ASP A 1190 19.61 21.63 -54.44
CA ASP A 1190 19.55 21.87 -55.89
C ASP A 1190 19.82 23.34 -56.25
N LEU A 1191 19.26 24.29 -55.48
CA LEU A 1191 19.54 25.73 -55.65
C LEU A 1191 21.01 26.09 -55.38
N LEU A 1192 21.67 25.44 -54.42
CA LEU A 1192 23.10 25.64 -54.14
C LEU A 1192 23.99 25.08 -55.25
N ILE A 1193 23.64 23.91 -55.78
CA ILE A 1193 24.32 23.30 -56.93
C ILE A 1193 24.21 24.22 -58.14
N GLU A 1194 23.03 24.79 -58.39
CA GLU A 1194 22.80 25.73 -59.49
C GLU A 1194 23.57 27.05 -59.29
N GLY A 1195 23.63 27.56 -58.05
CA GLY A 1195 24.43 28.72 -57.66
C GLY A 1195 25.94 28.52 -57.93
N GLU A 1196 26.53 27.42 -57.46
CA GLU A 1196 27.94 27.08 -57.71
C GLU A 1196 28.24 26.86 -59.21
N ARG A 1197 27.30 26.29 -59.96
CA ARG A 1197 27.41 26.16 -61.42
C ARG A 1197 27.38 27.52 -62.12
N SER A 1198 26.60 28.48 -61.61
CA SER A 1198 26.48 29.82 -62.18
C SER A 1198 27.65 30.75 -61.85
N GLU A 1199 28.23 30.63 -60.66
CA GLU A 1199 29.34 31.48 -60.21
C GLU A 1199 30.71 30.95 -60.68
N ALA A 1200 30.82 29.65 -60.96
CA ALA A 1200 31.99 28.98 -61.57
C ALA A 1200 33.36 29.33 -60.95
N ARG A 1201 33.40 29.57 -59.63
CA ARG A 1201 34.64 29.92 -58.91
C ARG A 1201 35.59 28.71 -58.85
N GLU A 1202 36.88 28.98 -58.68
CA GLU A 1202 37.92 27.94 -58.59
C GLU A 1202 37.54 26.84 -57.56
N GLY A 1203 37.63 25.56 -57.95
CA GLY A 1203 37.24 24.42 -57.11
C GLY A 1203 35.74 24.05 -57.12
N TYR A 1204 34.88 24.64 -57.94
CA TYR A 1204 33.42 24.41 -57.93
C TYR A 1204 32.99 22.96 -58.17
N GLN A 1205 33.72 22.18 -58.99
CA GLN A 1205 33.38 20.77 -59.27
C GLN A 1205 33.44 19.89 -58.02
N ALA A 1206 34.45 20.10 -57.17
CA ALA A 1206 34.57 19.37 -55.90
C ALA A 1206 33.45 19.77 -54.93
N ARG A 1207 33.04 21.05 -54.94
CA ARG A 1207 31.89 21.53 -54.15
C ARG A 1207 30.57 20.91 -54.62
N ILE A 1208 30.35 20.78 -55.93
CA ILE A 1208 29.15 20.13 -56.50
C ILE A 1208 29.07 18.64 -56.11
N GLN A 1209 30.17 17.88 -56.24
CA GLN A 1209 30.17 16.46 -55.83
C GLN A 1209 29.84 16.29 -54.34
N SER A 1210 30.34 17.20 -53.48
CA SER A 1210 29.99 17.20 -52.06
C SER A 1210 28.50 17.50 -51.82
N LEU A 1211 27.88 18.36 -52.62
CA LEU A 1211 26.46 18.68 -52.52
C LEU A 1211 25.56 17.54 -53.01
N GLU A 1212 25.94 16.83 -54.09
CA GLU A 1212 25.19 15.68 -54.61
C GLU A 1212 25.12 14.51 -53.61
N ALA A 1213 26.24 14.21 -52.94
CA ALA A 1213 26.26 13.20 -51.88
C ALA A 1213 25.37 13.56 -50.67
N MET A 1214 25.19 14.86 -50.39
CA MET A 1214 24.27 15.33 -49.35
C MET A 1214 22.80 15.23 -49.78
N LYS A 1215 22.50 15.41 -51.07
CA LYS A 1215 21.14 15.30 -51.61
C LYS A 1215 20.52 13.92 -51.38
N GLU A 1216 21.28 12.84 -51.58
CA GLU A 1216 20.79 11.47 -51.36
C GLU A 1216 20.36 11.23 -49.90
N ARG A 1217 21.09 11.81 -48.94
CA ARG A 1217 20.77 11.74 -47.51
C ARG A 1217 19.49 12.50 -47.19
N ALA A 1218 19.33 13.70 -47.76
CA ALA A 1218 18.14 14.54 -47.58
C ALA A 1218 16.85 13.85 -48.07
N VAL A 1219 16.91 13.09 -49.17
CA VAL A 1219 15.75 12.35 -49.70
C VAL A 1219 15.25 11.27 -48.72
N ILE A 1220 16.16 10.59 -48.03
CA ILE A 1220 15.80 9.58 -47.02
C ILE A 1220 15.11 10.24 -45.83
N ILE A 1221 15.65 11.38 -45.37
CA ILE A 1221 15.07 12.16 -44.28
C ILE A 1221 13.64 12.59 -44.62
N CYS A 1222 13.40 13.12 -45.83
CA CYS A 1222 12.06 13.52 -46.27
C CYS A 1222 11.04 12.36 -46.24
N LYS A 1223 11.45 11.14 -46.60
CA LYS A 1223 10.56 9.95 -46.58
C LYS A 1223 10.19 9.54 -45.15
N VAL A 1224 11.14 9.63 -44.22
CA VAL A 1224 10.90 9.35 -42.79
C VAL A 1224 9.96 10.41 -42.19
N THR A 1225 10.16 11.68 -42.51
CA THR A 1225 9.34 12.80 -42.00
C THR A 1225 7.89 12.75 -42.45
N ARG A 1226 7.61 12.32 -43.69
CA ARG A 1226 6.24 12.28 -44.24
C ARG A 1226 5.39 11.15 -43.66
N ARG A 1227 5.97 10.22 -42.88
CA ARG A 1227 5.32 8.95 -42.50
C ARG A 1227 4.62 8.33 -43.71
N ASP A 1228 5.26 8.36 -44.88
CA ASP A 1228 4.69 7.80 -46.10
C ASP A 1228 4.54 6.29 -45.86
N THR A 1229 3.33 5.95 -45.44
CA THR A 1229 2.90 4.62 -45.04
C THR A 1229 3.39 3.59 -46.05
N LEU A 1230 4.17 2.63 -45.57
CA LEU A 1230 4.21 1.31 -46.18
C LEU A 1230 2.83 0.66 -45.94
N THR A 1231 1.83 1.15 -46.69
CA THR A 1231 0.52 0.57 -47.01
C THR A 1231 -0.33 0.00 -45.86
N LYS A 1232 -1.46 0.66 -45.56
CA LYS A 1232 -2.79 0.13 -45.16
C LYS A 1232 -2.89 -1.08 -44.19
N SER A 1233 -1.88 -1.39 -43.39
CA SER A 1233 -1.86 -2.58 -42.53
C SER A 1233 -1.95 -2.30 -41.03
N GLU A 1234 -1.78 -1.05 -40.57
CA GLU A 1234 -1.75 -0.75 -39.12
C GLU A 1234 -3.10 -0.97 -38.43
N GLU A 1235 -4.21 -0.50 -39.00
CA GLU A 1235 -5.56 -0.73 -38.42
C GLU A 1235 -5.99 -2.21 -38.54
N GLN A 1236 -5.50 -2.91 -39.57
CA GLN A 1236 -5.91 -4.28 -39.86
C GLN A 1236 -5.11 -5.29 -39.01
N LEU A 1237 -3.81 -5.06 -38.82
CA LEU A 1237 -2.95 -5.86 -37.93
C LEU A 1237 -3.24 -5.60 -36.46
N CYS A 1238 -3.60 -4.36 -36.06
CA CYS A 1238 -3.99 -4.07 -34.68
C CYS A 1238 -5.32 -4.75 -34.30
N LYS A 1239 -6.29 -4.78 -35.23
CA LYS A 1239 -7.53 -5.58 -35.09
C LYS A 1239 -7.26 -7.08 -35.00
N GLU A 1240 -6.42 -7.63 -35.88
CA GLU A 1240 -6.05 -9.05 -35.83
C GLU A 1240 -5.29 -9.41 -34.54
N ARG A 1241 -4.54 -8.47 -33.95
CA ARG A 1241 -3.85 -8.63 -32.66
C ARG A 1241 -4.85 -8.74 -31.49
N GLN A 1242 -5.88 -7.90 -31.47
CA GLN A 1242 -6.96 -7.93 -30.48
C GLN A 1242 -7.79 -9.22 -30.60
N GLU A 1243 -8.19 -9.60 -31.81
CA GLU A 1243 -8.98 -10.82 -32.03
C GLU A 1243 -8.22 -12.11 -31.67
N ARG A 1244 -6.88 -12.15 -31.87
CA ARG A 1244 -6.05 -13.31 -31.48
C ARG A 1244 -5.83 -13.40 -29.97
N GLN A 1245 -5.72 -12.27 -29.25
CA GLN A 1245 -5.62 -12.27 -27.78
C GLN A 1245 -6.95 -12.70 -27.12
N GLU A 1246 -8.08 -12.26 -27.65
CA GLU A 1246 -9.40 -12.67 -27.15
C GLU A 1246 -9.66 -14.17 -27.37
N LYS A 1247 -9.26 -14.73 -28.52
CA LYS A 1247 -9.35 -16.18 -28.79
C LYS A 1247 -8.46 -17.02 -27.88
N LYS A 1248 -7.24 -16.56 -27.55
CA LYS A 1248 -6.36 -17.25 -26.58
C LYS A 1248 -6.91 -17.19 -25.15
N GLY A 1249 -7.50 -16.06 -24.75
CA GLY A 1249 -8.18 -15.91 -23.45
C GLY A 1249 -9.42 -16.80 -23.32
N PHE A 1250 -10.17 -16.99 -24.42
CA PHE A 1250 -11.35 -17.85 -24.45
C PHE A 1250 -10.98 -19.35 -24.36
N MET A 1251 -9.95 -19.81 -25.08
CA MET A 1251 -9.50 -21.22 -24.98
C MET A 1251 -8.94 -21.59 -23.60
N ASN A 1252 -8.21 -20.70 -22.93
CA ASN A 1252 -7.71 -20.95 -21.57
C ASN A 1252 -8.84 -21.03 -20.52
N LYS A 1253 -9.95 -20.31 -20.71
CA LYS A 1253 -11.14 -20.41 -19.85
C LYS A 1253 -11.94 -21.69 -20.09
N VAL A 1254 -11.96 -22.20 -21.32
CA VAL A 1254 -12.65 -23.46 -21.66
C VAL A 1254 -11.88 -24.67 -21.12
N LEU A 1255 -10.55 -24.65 -21.18
CA LEU A 1255 -9.71 -25.73 -20.63
C LEU A 1255 -9.81 -25.83 -19.10
N THR A 1256 -9.91 -24.70 -18.40
CA THR A 1256 -10.13 -24.67 -16.94
C THR A 1256 -11.53 -25.11 -16.52
N PHE A 1257 -12.54 -25.00 -17.38
CA PHE A 1257 -13.91 -25.45 -17.10
C PHE A 1257 -14.11 -26.97 -17.28
N PHE A 1258 -13.27 -27.62 -18.09
CA PHE A 1258 -13.31 -29.08 -18.33
C PHE A 1258 -12.26 -29.87 -17.53
N GLY A 1259 -11.43 -29.22 -16.72
CA GLY A 1259 -10.48 -29.89 -15.83
C GLY A 1259 -9.44 -30.74 -16.55
N LEU A 1260 -8.88 -30.24 -17.66
CA LEU A 1260 -7.70 -30.79 -18.33
C LEU A 1260 -6.53 -29.81 -18.23
#